data_AF-A0A7X7Q5Z2-F1
#
_entry.id   AF-A0A7X7Q5Z2-F1
#
_cell.length_a   1.000
_cell.length_b   1.000
_cell.length_c   1.000
_cell.angle_alpha   90.00
_cell.angle_beta   90.00
_cell.angle_gamma   90.00
#
_symmetry.space_group_name_H-M   'P 1'
#
loop_
_entity.id
_entity.type
_entity.pdbx_description
1 polymer ?
#
loop_
_entity_poly.entity_id
_entity_poly.type
_entity_poly.pdbx_seq_one_letter_code
_entity_poly.pdbx_strand_id
1 'polypeptide(L)'
;MLSRLSRLGLLITLLIVTTSPIQGHPVLQTTDPTIFLPLISTSSGVSLTSDQLIDAALARGEISAETALVYRVYVVFGDSRLPVHLRGDDRTVVDGDIIKAARTQYASLSPAAQAILAPYLIPPIYRGSWEDPASATGVDTAHPSTPLRSAQDDISTALRLSPKDLTCGEVTPDKWEYVDGAYARVWWKQARPGDRAAAEAYRDAIDATIWPRLTQLMGQEPLSDASSSCSGGAGSLDIYLSDTVAYSFEQSHDPGCKETPGYIVMQVGDDNRILAHEFMHAIQDAYDVHSGCVYGPEYAWLCEATATWAMLWLYPDSVLAGQYAEWFFQPNNSPPPLDLKDGTHEYGAYLFFYFLTHYFGNDGLIRTVWENTEWDDGLPAVDHAIPGGFAGVWDTFALYNWNQPPYDYYRRWGGISLSPETYLGRHPAITGPWDDRQFIRSLSSVAVGYHHYTFAREAPRLVTFFNGFLYRITQEPLELPPLPGLRTLDDGTLQRSFERAPDAEIKGAKVQVLFKAEGDSQWTLKDMTELSHLSWCRDATSERLQELVIIFSNSEHDLTYQAGATGGRGAELLVDNVGCYRLTGSARSLYGVSEGDPISIEDLQELSNVVWERTEAFPDIPYPYIAFRTASGNWTRTYTMSGLCSAHATDSASLSQADASSLYQLYGLEGGNNRAYTGEANLARIMSVPVDCGEYGSYVDHPPSFWWFMVDHLTLMNEHPYLANAAGVLDGKGEHFPGEDLPLFTWNFAPKRQD
;
A
#
# COMPACT_ATOMS: atom_id res chain seq x y z
N MET A 1 -60.93 -18.95 15.47
CA MET A 1 -62.38 -19.22 15.35
C MET A 1 -63.07 -17.91 14.95
N LEU A 2 -63.87 -17.95 13.87
CA LEU A 2 -64.80 -16.94 13.34
C LEU A 2 -64.16 -15.68 12.68
N SER A 3 -63.87 -15.69 11.36
CA SER A 3 -64.74 -15.50 10.17
C SER A 3 -64.97 -14.02 9.83
N ARG A 4 -64.27 -13.44 8.83
CA ARG A 4 -64.59 -13.32 7.39
C ARG A 4 -65.93 -12.61 7.06
N LEU A 5 -65.83 -11.65 6.12
CA LEU A 5 -66.78 -11.13 5.09
C LEU A 5 -66.62 -9.58 5.02
N SER A 6 -66.51 -8.85 3.90
CA SER A 6 -66.63 -9.13 2.45
C SER A 6 -66.03 -7.97 1.65
N ARG A 7 -65.68 -8.27 0.38
CA ARG A 7 -65.21 -7.35 -0.68
C ARG A 7 -66.36 -6.56 -1.34
N LEU A 8 -66.06 -5.34 -1.82
CA LEU A 8 -66.50 -4.62 -3.05
C LEU A 8 -66.30 -3.11 -2.77
N GLY A 9 -65.83 -2.19 -3.62
CA GLY A 9 -65.42 -2.14 -5.01
C GLY A 9 -65.36 -0.63 -5.40
N LEU A 10 -64.28 -0.24 -6.09
CA LEU A 10 -64.13 0.82 -7.12
C LEU A 10 -64.78 2.23 -6.99
N LEU A 11 -64.00 3.25 -7.40
CA LEU A 11 -64.28 4.61 -7.95
C LEU A 11 -63.77 5.79 -7.09
N ILE A 12 -62.72 6.51 -7.52
CA ILE A 12 -62.64 7.58 -8.55
C ILE A 12 -62.89 8.99 -7.94
N THR A 13 -61.78 9.75 -7.87
CA THR A 13 -61.60 11.21 -7.99
C THR A 13 -62.33 12.23 -7.08
N LEU A 14 -61.48 13.00 -6.36
CA LEU A 14 -61.19 14.44 -6.59
C LEU A 14 -62.03 15.52 -5.87
N LEU A 15 -61.28 16.52 -5.41
CA LEU A 15 -61.59 17.95 -5.14
C LEU A 15 -61.96 18.42 -3.71
N ILE A 16 -61.02 19.24 -3.21
CA ILE A 16 -61.18 20.64 -2.74
C ILE A 16 -61.72 20.89 -1.32
N VAL A 17 -60.88 21.59 -0.55
CA VAL A 17 -61.21 22.80 0.25
C VAL A 17 -59.98 23.74 0.14
N THR A 18 -59.97 24.73 -0.77
CA THR A 18 -60.21 26.18 -0.53
C THR A 18 -59.46 26.76 0.68
N THR A 19 -58.61 27.78 0.54
CA THR A 19 -59.03 29.18 0.32
C THR A 19 -57.86 30.10 -0.09
N SER A 20 -58.16 30.98 -1.05
CA SER A 20 -57.41 32.08 -1.70
C SER A 20 -57.14 33.30 -0.79
N PRO A 21 -56.78 34.53 -1.27
CA PRO A 21 -56.16 35.01 -2.54
C PRO A 21 -54.94 35.98 -2.31
N ILE A 22 -53.92 36.05 -3.17
CA ILE A 22 -53.68 36.89 -4.39
C ILE A 22 -53.54 38.42 -4.18
N GLN A 23 -52.35 38.95 -4.52
CA GLN A 23 -52.03 40.14 -5.33
C GLN A 23 -50.49 40.25 -5.46
N GLY A 24 -49.78 40.34 -6.60
CA GLY A 24 -50.10 40.40 -8.03
C GLY A 24 -48.83 40.13 -8.89
N HIS A 25 -49.06 39.74 -10.16
CA HIS A 25 -48.12 39.31 -11.24
C HIS A 25 -47.23 40.45 -11.83
N PRO A 26 -46.18 40.22 -12.68
CA PRO A 26 -45.96 39.14 -13.68
C PRO A 26 -44.60 38.40 -13.60
N VAL A 27 -44.54 37.07 -13.75
CA VAL A 27 -44.47 36.23 -14.98
C VAL A 27 -43.32 36.57 -15.95
N LEU A 28 -42.31 35.71 -15.95
CA LEU A 28 -41.67 35.17 -17.17
C LEU A 28 -41.24 33.71 -16.90
N GLN A 29 -41.32 32.90 -17.96
CA GLN A 29 -41.47 31.45 -17.96
C GLN A 29 -40.17 30.65 -17.71
N THR A 30 -40.35 29.56 -16.97
CA THR A 30 -39.70 28.23 -16.96
C THR A 30 -38.50 27.96 -17.88
N THR A 31 -37.43 27.36 -17.34
CA THR A 31 -36.79 26.11 -17.86
C THR A 31 -35.78 25.53 -16.85
N ASP A 32 -35.75 24.19 -16.84
CA ASP A 32 -34.78 23.22 -16.31
C ASP A 32 -34.71 22.78 -14.82
N PRO A 33 -34.78 21.46 -14.54
CA PRO A 33 -34.36 20.86 -13.29
C PRO A 33 -32.85 20.66 -13.30
N THR A 34 -32.13 21.39 -12.45
CA THR A 34 -30.73 21.12 -12.11
C THR A 34 -30.59 19.70 -11.55
N ILE A 35 -29.95 18.82 -12.32
CA ILE A 35 -29.39 17.55 -11.85
C ILE A 35 -28.17 17.88 -10.97
N PHE A 36 -28.20 17.43 -9.72
CA PHE A 36 -27.04 17.46 -8.83
C PHE A 36 -26.06 16.36 -9.24
N LEU A 37 -24.94 16.73 -9.87
CA LEU A 37 -23.75 15.88 -9.96
C LEU A 37 -22.99 15.97 -8.61
N PRO A 38 -22.55 14.86 -8.00
CA PRO A 38 -21.66 14.94 -6.85
C PRO A 38 -20.31 15.48 -7.33
N LEU A 39 -19.90 16.64 -6.83
CA LEU A 39 -18.55 17.15 -7.00
C LEU A 39 -17.60 16.22 -6.23
N ILE A 40 -16.85 15.40 -6.95
CA ILE A 40 -15.60 14.83 -6.44
C ILE A 40 -14.57 15.95 -6.51
N SER A 41 -14.13 16.43 -5.34
CA SER A 41 -12.98 17.33 -5.23
C SER A 41 -11.71 16.52 -5.45
N THR A 42 -11.23 16.43 -6.68
CA THR A 42 -9.88 15.93 -6.98
C THR A 42 -8.85 17.02 -6.70
N SER A 43 -8.13 16.88 -5.60
CA SER A 43 -6.84 17.53 -5.43
C SER A 43 -5.82 16.84 -6.34
N SER A 44 -5.13 17.64 -7.17
CA SER A 44 -4.11 17.29 -8.19
C SER A 44 -4.70 17.11 -9.60
N GLY A 45 -4.36 18.04 -10.49
CA GLY A 45 -4.85 18.11 -11.88
C GLY A 45 -4.26 17.04 -12.79
N VAL A 46 -4.70 15.79 -12.62
CA VAL A 46 -4.44 14.71 -13.58
C VAL A 46 -5.55 14.74 -14.63
N SER A 47 -5.18 15.03 -15.88
CA SER A 47 -6.06 14.85 -17.04
C SER A 47 -6.20 13.36 -17.34
N LEU A 48 -7.44 12.88 -17.50
CA LEU A 48 -7.70 11.49 -17.89
C LEU A 48 -7.19 11.21 -19.31
N THR A 49 -6.74 9.98 -19.56
CA THR A 49 -6.40 9.50 -20.91
C THR A 49 -7.67 9.21 -21.71
N SER A 50 -7.56 9.11 -23.04
CA SER A 50 -8.67 8.74 -23.92
C SER A 50 -9.22 7.36 -23.55
N ASP A 51 -8.36 6.40 -23.22
CA ASP A 51 -8.76 5.06 -22.79
C ASP A 51 -9.55 5.07 -21.48
N GLN A 52 -9.12 5.85 -20.48
CA GLN A 52 -9.87 6.02 -19.23
C GLN A 52 -11.25 6.63 -19.45
N LEU A 53 -11.36 7.58 -20.40
CA LEU A 53 -12.65 8.17 -20.78
C LEU A 53 -13.55 7.16 -21.50
N ILE A 54 -12.98 6.36 -22.41
CA ILE A 54 -13.68 5.27 -23.11
C ILE A 54 -14.19 4.23 -22.11
N ASP A 55 -13.37 3.83 -21.15
CA ASP A 55 -13.74 2.85 -20.12
C ASP A 55 -14.83 3.35 -19.21
N ALA A 56 -14.74 4.62 -18.81
CA ALA A 56 -15.78 5.25 -18.03
C ALA A 56 -17.11 5.32 -18.81
N ALA A 57 -17.08 5.57 -20.12
CA ALA A 57 -18.27 5.55 -20.97
C ALA A 57 -18.84 4.14 -21.16
N LEU A 58 -17.99 3.13 -21.33
CA LEU A 58 -18.38 1.72 -21.41
C LEU A 58 -19.02 1.25 -20.10
N ALA A 59 -18.41 1.57 -18.96
CA ALA A 59 -18.91 1.23 -17.63
C ALA A 59 -20.26 1.89 -17.31
N ARG A 60 -20.50 3.11 -17.83
CA ARG A 60 -21.80 3.79 -17.75
C ARG A 60 -22.84 3.25 -18.75
N GLY A 61 -22.45 2.36 -19.65
CA GLY A 61 -23.31 1.81 -20.70
C GLY A 61 -23.64 2.81 -21.81
N GLU A 62 -22.85 3.87 -21.97
CA GLU A 62 -23.02 4.89 -23.02
C GLU A 62 -22.56 4.40 -24.40
N ILE A 63 -21.62 3.45 -24.41
CA ILE A 63 -21.08 2.80 -25.61
C ILE A 63 -21.06 1.28 -25.43
N SER A 64 -21.10 0.53 -26.53
CA SER A 64 -20.94 -0.93 -26.51
C SER A 64 -19.45 -1.33 -26.46
N ALA A 65 -19.15 -2.58 -26.09
CA ALA A 65 -17.79 -3.12 -26.13
C ALA A 65 -17.17 -3.04 -27.54
N GLU A 66 -17.94 -3.33 -28.60
CA GLU A 66 -17.47 -3.16 -29.98
C GLU A 66 -17.16 -1.69 -30.32
N THR A 67 -17.96 -0.76 -29.81
CA THR A 67 -17.73 0.69 -30.02
C THR A 67 -16.49 1.15 -29.26
N ALA A 68 -16.30 0.67 -28.03
CA ALA A 68 -15.09 0.96 -27.25
C ALA A 68 -13.84 0.46 -27.97
N LEU A 69 -13.85 -0.77 -28.49
CA LEU A 69 -12.74 -1.32 -29.29
C LEU A 69 -12.42 -0.44 -30.51
N VAL A 70 -13.44 -0.04 -31.27
CA VAL A 70 -13.26 0.88 -32.42
C VAL A 70 -12.69 2.23 -31.99
N TYR A 71 -13.17 2.81 -30.89
CA TYR A 71 -12.69 4.10 -30.40
C TYR A 71 -11.25 4.03 -29.89
N ARG A 72 -10.85 2.96 -29.23
CA ARG A 72 -9.46 2.78 -28.82
C ARG A 72 -8.54 2.61 -30.03
N VAL A 73 -8.98 1.94 -31.11
CA VAL A 73 -8.25 1.94 -32.39
C VAL A 73 -8.13 3.36 -32.97
N TYR A 74 -9.19 4.17 -32.88
CA TYR A 74 -9.09 5.58 -33.28
C TYR A 74 -8.10 6.39 -32.44
N VAL A 75 -7.87 6.04 -31.17
CA VAL A 75 -6.82 6.68 -30.35
C VAL A 75 -5.44 6.39 -30.97
N VAL A 76 -5.12 5.13 -31.27
CA VAL A 76 -3.82 4.73 -31.88
C VAL A 76 -3.55 5.49 -33.17
N PHE A 77 -4.55 5.62 -34.04
CA PHE A 77 -4.37 6.22 -35.36
C PHE A 77 -4.73 7.72 -35.40
N GLY A 78 -4.92 8.36 -34.25
CA GLY A 78 -5.30 9.78 -34.17
C GLY A 78 -6.56 10.13 -34.97
N ASP A 79 -7.49 9.18 -35.11
CA ASP A 79 -8.62 9.32 -36.03
C ASP A 79 -9.64 10.33 -35.50
N SER A 80 -9.94 11.33 -36.34
CA SER A 80 -10.87 12.42 -36.03
C SER A 80 -12.31 11.97 -35.72
N ARG A 81 -12.68 10.72 -36.00
CA ARG A 81 -13.99 10.13 -35.67
C ARG A 81 -14.14 9.79 -34.19
N LEU A 82 -13.05 9.76 -33.40
CA LEU A 82 -13.13 9.65 -31.95
C LEU A 82 -13.92 10.85 -31.38
N PRO A 83 -15.03 10.66 -30.65
CA PRO A 83 -15.82 11.75 -30.10
C PRO A 83 -14.98 12.69 -29.22
N VAL A 84 -15.15 14.01 -29.39
CA VAL A 84 -14.34 15.03 -28.68
C VAL A 84 -14.36 14.88 -27.16
N HIS A 85 -15.47 14.42 -26.56
CA HIS A 85 -15.58 14.22 -25.12
C HIS A 85 -14.86 12.97 -24.60
N LEU A 86 -14.39 12.09 -25.49
CA LEU A 86 -13.59 10.91 -25.18
C LEU A 86 -12.11 11.11 -25.53
N ARG A 87 -11.70 12.33 -25.92
CA ARG A 87 -10.29 12.66 -26.17
C ARG A 87 -9.64 13.15 -24.88
N GLY A 88 -8.76 12.33 -24.32
CA GLY A 88 -8.00 12.62 -23.11
C GLY A 88 -6.60 13.17 -23.40
N ASP A 89 -5.77 13.21 -22.35
CA ASP A 89 -4.35 13.54 -22.46
C ASP A 89 -3.52 12.26 -22.60
N ASP A 90 -3.24 11.88 -23.85
CA ASP A 90 -2.53 10.64 -24.17
C ASP A 90 -1.00 10.82 -24.30
N ARG A 91 -0.46 11.99 -23.90
CA ARG A 91 0.98 12.31 -24.07
C ARG A 91 1.93 11.38 -23.32
N THR A 92 1.40 10.62 -22.35
CA THR A 92 2.14 9.67 -21.51
C THR A 92 1.80 8.21 -21.83
N VAL A 93 0.95 7.95 -22.83
CA VAL A 93 0.66 6.60 -23.30
C VAL A 93 1.86 6.16 -24.15
N VAL A 94 2.44 5.01 -23.80
CA VAL A 94 3.74 4.56 -24.33
C VAL A 94 3.55 3.59 -25.51
N ASP A 95 2.53 2.73 -25.45
CA ASP A 95 1.98 1.95 -26.56
C ASP A 95 0.56 1.45 -26.17
N GLY A 96 -0.21 0.99 -27.14
CA GLY A 96 -1.52 0.36 -26.99
C GLY A 96 -1.63 -0.92 -27.84
N ASP A 97 -1.80 -2.04 -27.14
CA ASP A 97 -2.09 -3.38 -27.69
C ASP A 97 -3.43 -3.52 -28.40
N ILE A 98 -4.15 -2.43 -28.56
CA ILE A 98 -5.51 -2.44 -29.06
C ILE A 98 -5.57 -2.97 -30.49
N ILE A 99 -4.50 -2.89 -31.29
CA ILE A 99 -4.45 -3.50 -32.62
C ILE A 99 -4.43 -5.03 -32.50
N LYS A 100 -3.62 -5.58 -31.59
CA LYS A 100 -3.58 -7.03 -31.28
C LYS A 100 -4.93 -7.51 -30.73
N ALA A 101 -5.55 -6.73 -29.83
CA ALA A 101 -6.89 -7.00 -29.30
C ALA A 101 -7.97 -6.96 -30.40
N ALA A 102 -7.89 -5.99 -31.31
CA ALA A 102 -8.79 -5.85 -32.44
C ALA A 102 -8.69 -7.02 -33.41
N ARG A 103 -7.47 -7.50 -33.71
CA ARG A 103 -7.26 -8.71 -34.54
C ARG A 103 -7.83 -9.95 -33.90
N THR A 104 -7.52 -10.18 -32.62
CA THR A 104 -8.00 -11.34 -31.87
C THR A 104 -9.53 -11.44 -31.88
N GLN A 105 -10.20 -10.29 -31.72
CA GLN A 105 -11.66 -10.23 -31.70
C GLN A 105 -12.28 -10.19 -33.10
N TYR A 106 -11.51 -9.82 -34.14
CA TYR A 106 -12.01 -9.43 -35.47
C TYR A 106 -13.04 -10.41 -36.05
N ALA A 107 -12.75 -11.71 -36.04
CA ALA A 107 -13.64 -12.74 -36.59
C ALA A 107 -15.00 -12.85 -35.86
N SER A 108 -15.07 -12.40 -34.60
CA SER A 108 -16.27 -12.42 -33.76
C SER A 108 -17.08 -11.11 -33.80
N LEU A 109 -16.50 -10.03 -34.32
CA LEU A 109 -17.14 -8.72 -34.39
C LEU A 109 -18.27 -8.67 -35.42
N SER A 110 -19.18 -7.71 -35.24
CA SER A 110 -20.23 -7.43 -36.21
C SER A 110 -19.64 -7.06 -37.58
N PRO A 111 -20.34 -7.33 -38.71
CA PRO A 111 -19.85 -6.97 -40.05
C PRO A 111 -19.54 -5.48 -40.21
N ALA A 112 -20.26 -4.62 -39.48
CA ALA A 112 -20.00 -3.19 -39.46
C ALA A 112 -18.68 -2.85 -38.76
N ALA A 113 -18.42 -3.43 -37.59
CA ALA A 113 -17.16 -3.26 -36.88
C ALA A 113 -15.99 -3.86 -37.67
N GLN A 114 -16.15 -5.03 -38.29
CA GLN A 114 -15.16 -5.62 -39.19
C GLN A 114 -14.82 -4.67 -40.34
N ALA A 115 -15.81 -4.11 -41.03
CA ALA A 115 -15.57 -3.16 -42.12
C ALA A 115 -14.86 -1.88 -41.66
N ILE A 116 -15.13 -1.40 -40.45
CA ILE A 116 -14.46 -0.22 -39.88
C ILE A 116 -12.99 -0.53 -39.52
N LEU A 117 -12.73 -1.71 -38.93
CA LEU A 117 -11.42 -2.06 -38.40
C LEU A 117 -10.47 -2.63 -39.46
N ALA A 118 -10.99 -3.26 -40.52
CA ALA A 118 -10.17 -3.94 -41.52
C ALA A 118 -8.98 -3.12 -42.05
N PRO A 119 -9.12 -1.82 -42.38
CA PRO A 119 -8.00 -1.03 -42.89
C PRO A 119 -6.85 -0.88 -41.89
N TYR A 120 -7.15 -0.82 -40.59
CA TYR A 120 -6.17 -0.70 -39.50
C TYR A 120 -5.43 -2.00 -39.19
N LEU A 121 -5.94 -3.12 -39.72
CA LEU A 121 -5.37 -4.46 -39.52
C LEU A 121 -4.56 -4.92 -40.74
N ILE A 122 -4.22 -4.02 -41.67
CA ILE A 122 -3.40 -4.32 -42.84
C ILE A 122 -2.15 -3.43 -42.79
N PRO A 123 -0.91 -3.97 -42.89
CA PRO A 123 0.29 -3.14 -42.83
C PRO A 123 0.26 -1.98 -43.85
N PRO A 124 0.88 -0.84 -43.54
CA PRO A 124 0.57 0.44 -44.17
C PRO A 124 0.93 0.50 -45.66
N ILE A 125 1.87 -0.32 -46.12
CA ILE A 125 2.31 -0.37 -47.53
C ILE A 125 1.30 -1.00 -48.47
N TYR A 126 0.32 -1.75 -47.96
CA TYR A 126 -0.62 -2.51 -48.78
C TYR A 126 -1.85 -1.70 -49.16
N ARG A 127 -2.37 -1.95 -50.36
CA ARG A 127 -3.66 -1.41 -50.80
C ARG A 127 -4.76 -1.80 -49.82
N GLY A 128 -5.61 -0.83 -49.46
CA GLY A 128 -6.69 -1.02 -48.49
C GLY A 128 -6.29 -0.85 -47.02
N SER A 129 -5.01 -0.56 -46.72
CA SER A 129 -4.57 -0.15 -45.38
C SER A 129 -5.15 1.22 -45.01
N TRP A 130 -5.01 1.61 -43.74
CA TRP A 130 -5.38 2.94 -43.25
C TRP A 130 -4.55 4.07 -43.92
N GLU A 131 -3.36 3.74 -44.41
CA GLU A 131 -2.47 4.66 -45.14
C GLU A 131 -2.74 4.69 -46.64
N ASP A 132 -3.69 3.91 -47.15
CA ASP A 132 -4.10 4.00 -48.55
C ASP A 132 -5.15 5.11 -48.74
N PRO A 133 -4.87 6.18 -49.51
CA PRO A 133 -5.84 7.21 -49.87
C PRO A 133 -7.17 6.69 -50.42
N ALA A 134 -7.19 5.50 -51.06
CA ALA A 134 -8.42 4.89 -51.55
C ALA A 134 -9.36 4.46 -50.39
N SER A 135 -8.81 4.06 -49.25
CA SER A 135 -9.55 3.71 -48.04
C SER A 135 -10.29 4.90 -47.42
N ALA A 136 -9.79 6.13 -47.62
CA ALA A 136 -10.42 7.36 -47.14
C ALA A 136 -11.68 7.77 -47.96
N THR A 137 -11.88 7.20 -49.15
CA THR A 137 -12.99 7.58 -50.06
C THR A 137 -14.26 6.73 -49.93
N GLY A 138 -14.29 5.75 -49.01
CA GLY A 138 -15.35 4.73 -48.93
C GLY A 138 -16.36 4.87 -47.77
N VAL A 139 -16.20 5.81 -46.84
CA VAL A 139 -17.08 5.91 -45.65
C VAL A 139 -17.55 7.35 -45.46
N ASP A 140 -18.36 7.84 -46.41
CA ASP A 140 -19.09 9.09 -46.23
C ASP A 140 -20.49 8.77 -45.65
N THR A 141 -20.70 9.18 -44.40
CA THR A 141 -21.99 9.36 -43.69
C THR A 141 -22.85 8.12 -43.34
N ALA A 142 -22.65 7.57 -42.15
CA ALA A 142 -23.73 6.90 -41.41
C ALA A 142 -23.64 7.23 -39.91
N HIS A 143 -24.33 8.30 -39.50
CA HIS A 143 -24.68 8.52 -38.09
C HIS A 143 -25.61 7.38 -37.62
N PRO A 144 -25.36 6.72 -36.48
CA PRO A 144 -26.25 5.71 -35.94
C PRO A 144 -27.40 6.39 -35.19
N SER A 145 -28.38 6.91 -35.91
CA SER A 145 -29.62 7.43 -35.29
C SER A 145 -30.84 7.41 -36.23
N THR A 146 -31.11 6.30 -36.94
CA THR A 146 -32.47 6.04 -37.46
C THR A 146 -32.67 4.55 -37.83
N PRO A 147 -33.87 3.95 -37.66
CA PRO A 147 -34.08 2.52 -37.92
C PRO A 147 -34.08 2.20 -39.42
N LEU A 148 -33.41 1.10 -39.76
CA LEU A 148 -33.27 0.54 -41.12
C LEU A 148 -34.60 0.46 -41.89
N ARG A 149 -34.65 1.12 -43.05
CA ARG A 149 -35.37 0.60 -44.23
C ARG A 149 -34.57 0.88 -45.50
N SER A 150 -34.35 -0.19 -46.26
CA SER A 150 -33.78 -0.31 -47.61
C SER A 150 -32.33 0.17 -47.81
N ALA A 151 -31.38 -0.67 -47.41
CA ALA A 151 -30.00 -0.67 -47.92
C ALA A 151 -29.63 -2.08 -48.40
N GLN A 152 -30.47 -2.68 -49.24
CA GLN A 152 -30.27 -4.07 -49.71
C GLN A 152 -29.49 -4.15 -51.04
N ASP A 153 -29.39 -3.05 -51.81
CA ASP A 153 -28.89 -3.12 -53.20
C ASP A 153 -27.43 -2.65 -53.38
N ASP A 154 -26.87 -1.80 -52.51
CA ASP A 154 -25.48 -1.30 -52.64
C ASP A 154 -24.44 -2.10 -51.85
N ILE A 155 -24.86 -3.08 -51.05
CA ILE A 155 -23.95 -3.94 -50.28
C ILE A 155 -23.21 -4.94 -51.18
N SER A 156 -23.67 -5.20 -52.41
CA SER A 156 -23.16 -6.32 -53.22
C SER A 156 -21.76 -6.16 -53.85
N THR A 157 -21.18 -4.95 -53.87
CA THR A 157 -19.88 -4.72 -54.55
C THR A 157 -18.70 -4.60 -53.59
N ALA A 158 -18.92 -4.14 -52.35
CA ALA A 158 -17.90 -4.15 -51.28
C ALA A 158 -17.79 -5.52 -50.58
N LEU A 159 -18.79 -6.39 -50.74
CA LEU A 159 -18.89 -7.71 -50.11
C LEU A 159 -18.18 -8.82 -50.90
N ARG A 160 -16.93 -8.58 -51.36
CA ARG A 160 -16.09 -9.62 -51.97
C ARG A 160 -14.88 -10.05 -51.15
N LEU A 161 -14.54 -9.32 -50.09
CA LEU A 161 -13.69 -9.87 -49.04
C LEU A 161 -14.61 -10.66 -48.12
N SER A 162 -14.48 -11.99 -48.14
CA SER A 162 -15.11 -12.78 -47.10
C SER A 162 -14.55 -12.27 -45.77
N PRO A 163 -15.39 -11.97 -44.75
CA PRO A 163 -14.94 -11.39 -43.48
C PRO A 163 -13.96 -12.24 -42.64
N LYS A 164 -13.45 -13.34 -43.21
CA LYS A 164 -12.59 -14.33 -42.55
C LYS A 164 -11.11 -14.21 -42.91
N ASP A 165 -10.74 -13.51 -43.98
CA ASP A 165 -9.35 -13.49 -44.45
C ASP A 165 -8.86 -12.03 -44.61
N LEU A 166 -8.32 -11.45 -43.54
CA LEU A 166 -7.45 -10.26 -43.63
C LEU A 166 -6.27 -10.65 -44.52
N THR A 167 -6.36 -10.30 -45.80
CA THR A 167 -5.37 -10.66 -46.81
C THR A 167 -4.69 -9.40 -47.28
N CYS A 168 -3.36 -9.37 -47.16
CA CYS A 168 -2.60 -8.29 -47.73
C CYS A 168 -2.75 -8.29 -49.25
N GLY A 169 -3.19 -7.15 -49.78
CA GLY A 169 -3.38 -6.94 -51.20
C GLY A 169 -2.07 -6.70 -51.94
N GLU A 170 -2.13 -5.98 -53.06
CA GLU A 170 -0.91 -5.50 -53.71
C GLU A 170 -0.24 -4.43 -52.84
N VAL A 171 1.09 -4.52 -52.69
CA VAL A 171 1.90 -3.40 -52.19
C VAL A 171 1.64 -2.18 -53.07
N THR A 172 1.72 -0.99 -52.50
CA THR A 172 1.64 0.29 -53.23
C THR A 172 3.05 0.88 -53.43
N PRO A 173 3.89 0.28 -54.29
CA PRO A 173 5.31 0.64 -54.43
C PRO A 173 5.52 2.05 -55.02
N ASP A 174 4.49 2.65 -55.59
CA ASP A 174 4.47 4.04 -56.07
C ASP A 174 4.25 5.06 -54.95
N LYS A 175 4.02 4.62 -53.71
CA LYS A 175 3.76 5.49 -52.55
C LYS A 175 4.77 5.34 -51.43
N TRP A 176 5.52 4.25 -51.40
CA TRP A 176 6.49 3.93 -50.35
C TRP A 176 7.88 3.72 -50.94
N GLU A 177 8.90 4.14 -50.20
CA GLU A 177 10.31 3.82 -50.42
C GLU A 177 10.83 3.06 -49.20
N TYR A 178 11.97 2.38 -49.34
CA TYR A 178 12.59 1.65 -48.25
C TYR A 178 14.12 1.66 -48.31
N VAL A 179 14.72 1.33 -47.18
CA VAL A 179 16.15 1.03 -47.04
C VAL A 179 16.30 -0.33 -46.36
N ASP A 180 17.12 -1.19 -46.97
CA ASP A 180 17.44 -2.50 -46.42
C ASP A 180 18.64 -2.39 -45.46
N GLY A 181 18.53 -3.10 -44.33
CA GLY A 181 19.63 -3.40 -43.41
C GLY A 181 20.07 -4.86 -43.49
N ALA A 182 20.89 -5.27 -42.53
CA ALA A 182 21.28 -6.66 -42.35
C ALA A 182 20.11 -7.53 -41.86
N TYR A 183 19.22 -6.96 -41.03
CA TYR A 183 18.14 -7.71 -40.38
C TYR A 183 16.74 -7.17 -40.65
N ALA A 184 16.61 -5.85 -40.86
CA ALA A 184 15.32 -5.19 -41.02
C ALA A 184 15.25 -4.34 -42.30
N ARG A 185 14.04 -4.17 -42.82
CA ARG A 185 13.71 -3.22 -43.89
C ARG A 185 12.91 -2.06 -43.29
N VAL A 186 13.35 -0.83 -43.54
CA VAL A 186 12.68 0.36 -43.02
C VAL A 186 12.00 1.13 -44.15
N TRP A 187 10.68 1.30 -44.06
CA TRP A 187 9.83 1.93 -45.06
C TRP A 187 9.44 3.35 -44.68
N TRP A 188 9.35 4.26 -45.66
CA TRP A 188 8.79 5.59 -45.49
C TRP A 188 7.95 6.02 -46.71
N LYS A 189 7.08 7.02 -46.51
CA LYS A 189 6.22 7.55 -47.58
C LYS A 189 7.04 8.37 -48.59
N GLN A 190 6.87 8.12 -49.89
CA GLN A 190 7.47 8.92 -50.97
C GLN A 190 7.05 10.39 -50.93
N ALA A 191 5.84 10.67 -50.44
CA ALA A 191 5.35 12.03 -50.22
C ALA A 191 6.13 12.79 -49.12
N ARG A 192 6.95 12.08 -48.33
CA ARG A 192 7.74 12.59 -47.21
C ARG A 192 9.22 12.21 -47.37
N PRO A 193 9.92 12.72 -48.41
CA PRO A 193 11.31 12.36 -48.67
C PRO A 193 12.28 12.78 -47.55
N GLY A 194 11.87 13.68 -46.66
CA GLY A 194 12.64 14.07 -45.47
C GLY A 194 12.77 12.95 -44.43
N ASP A 195 11.86 11.97 -44.42
CA ASP A 195 11.86 10.87 -43.44
C ASP A 195 12.94 9.81 -43.74
N ARG A 196 13.56 9.86 -44.93
CA ARG A 196 14.66 8.96 -45.32
C ARG A 196 15.79 8.93 -44.30
N ALA A 197 16.17 10.09 -43.75
CA ALA A 197 17.26 10.16 -42.77
C ALA A 197 16.88 9.43 -41.46
N ALA A 198 15.61 9.50 -41.05
CA ALA A 198 15.11 8.75 -39.90
C ALA A 198 15.10 7.24 -40.21
N ALA A 199 14.66 6.83 -41.40
CA ALA A 199 14.67 5.43 -41.82
C ALA A 199 16.07 4.82 -41.82
N GLU A 200 17.07 5.56 -42.36
CA GLU A 200 18.47 5.16 -42.33
C GLU A 200 19.01 5.07 -40.89
N ALA A 201 18.59 5.97 -39.99
CA ALA A 201 19.00 5.96 -38.59
C ALA A 201 18.41 4.76 -37.81
N TYR A 202 17.13 4.42 -37.99
CA TYR A 202 16.53 3.25 -37.37
C TYR A 202 17.13 1.94 -37.89
N ARG A 203 17.41 1.86 -39.19
CA ARG A 203 18.16 0.73 -39.77
C ARG A 203 19.52 0.56 -39.07
N ASP A 204 20.28 1.65 -38.94
CA ASP A 204 21.58 1.62 -38.25
C ASP A 204 21.45 1.20 -36.79
N ALA A 205 20.43 1.69 -36.07
CA ALA A 205 20.20 1.33 -34.68
C ALA A 205 19.90 -0.17 -34.52
N ILE A 206 19.04 -0.72 -35.38
CA ILE A 206 18.69 -2.14 -35.41
C ILE A 206 19.92 -2.99 -35.70
N ASP A 207 20.62 -2.71 -36.80
CA ASP A 207 21.74 -3.52 -37.27
C ASP A 207 22.95 -3.49 -36.31
N ALA A 208 23.25 -2.32 -35.74
CA ALA A 208 24.45 -2.14 -34.95
C ALA A 208 24.26 -2.48 -33.46
N THR A 209 23.06 -2.28 -32.91
CA THR A 209 22.85 -2.31 -31.46
C THR A 209 21.67 -3.16 -31.04
N ILE A 210 20.44 -2.86 -31.50
CA ILE A 210 19.22 -3.43 -30.93
C ILE A 210 19.13 -4.93 -31.23
N TRP A 211 19.18 -5.32 -32.51
CA TRP A 211 19.08 -6.72 -32.91
C TRP A 211 20.18 -7.58 -32.28
N PRO A 212 21.48 -7.32 -32.50
CA PRO A 212 22.53 -8.25 -32.04
C PRO A 212 22.58 -8.37 -30.52
N ARG A 213 22.23 -7.34 -29.75
CA ARG A 213 22.27 -7.40 -28.28
C ARG A 213 21.06 -8.12 -27.70
N LEU A 214 19.86 -7.82 -28.18
CA LEU A 214 18.64 -8.43 -27.63
C LEU A 214 18.48 -9.88 -28.07
N THR A 215 18.78 -10.23 -29.32
CA THR A 215 18.70 -11.64 -29.75
C THR A 215 19.80 -12.50 -29.12
N GLN A 216 20.98 -11.93 -28.87
CA GLN A 216 22.03 -12.62 -28.10
C GLN A 216 21.59 -12.89 -26.66
N LEU A 217 20.97 -11.89 -26.00
CA LEU A 217 20.47 -12.02 -24.63
C LEU A 217 19.35 -13.06 -24.55
N MET A 218 18.34 -12.92 -25.41
CA MET A 218 17.16 -13.78 -25.44
C MET A 218 17.46 -15.18 -26.00
N GLY A 219 18.51 -15.32 -26.80
CA GLY A 219 18.79 -16.56 -27.52
C GLY A 219 17.74 -16.93 -28.55
N GLN A 220 16.90 -15.96 -28.94
CA GLN A 220 15.79 -16.07 -29.86
C GLN A 220 15.81 -14.85 -30.79
N GLU A 221 15.56 -15.07 -32.08
CA GLU A 221 15.39 -14.01 -33.07
C GLU A 221 13.90 -13.88 -33.41
N PRO A 222 13.42 -12.69 -33.82
CA PRO A 222 12.11 -12.59 -34.44
C PRO A 222 11.99 -13.56 -35.61
N LEU A 223 10.83 -14.20 -35.74
CA LEU A 223 10.61 -15.11 -36.86
C LEU A 223 10.59 -14.35 -38.18
N SER A 224 11.09 -15.01 -39.24
CA SER A 224 11.03 -14.45 -40.58
C SER A 224 9.60 -14.47 -41.12
N ASP A 225 9.19 -13.37 -41.71
CA ASP A 225 7.91 -13.20 -42.39
C ASP A 225 7.95 -13.67 -43.86
N ALA A 226 9.03 -14.30 -44.34
CA ALA A 226 9.19 -14.69 -45.75
C ALA A 226 8.06 -15.57 -46.30
N SER A 227 7.37 -16.31 -45.43
CA SER A 227 6.20 -17.14 -45.78
C SER A 227 4.86 -16.43 -45.66
N SER A 228 4.83 -15.21 -45.12
CA SER A 228 3.64 -14.37 -44.96
C SER A 228 3.22 -13.77 -46.31
N SER A 229 1.91 -13.63 -46.52
CA SER A 229 1.38 -12.83 -47.64
C SER A 229 1.60 -11.33 -47.44
N CYS A 230 1.97 -10.93 -46.23
CA CYS A 230 2.16 -9.57 -45.78
C CYS A 230 3.64 -9.18 -45.56
N SER A 231 4.58 -9.88 -46.20
CA SER A 231 6.01 -9.83 -45.87
C SER A 231 6.82 -8.61 -46.35
N GLY A 232 6.15 -7.58 -46.89
CA GLY A 232 6.83 -6.46 -47.55
C GLY A 232 7.68 -6.85 -48.78
N GLY A 233 7.58 -8.11 -49.24
CA GLY A 233 8.39 -8.64 -50.33
C GLY A 233 9.81 -9.07 -49.95
N ALA A 234 10.13 -9.19 -48.65
CA ALA A 234 11.36 -9.79 -48.14
C ALA A 234 11.06 -10.80 -47.01
N GLY A 235 12.10 -11.29 -46.34
CA GLY A 235 11.99 -12.12 -45.12
C GLY A 235 12.54 -11.43 -43.87
N SER A 236 12.91 -10.16 -44.02
CA SER A 236 13.49 -9.29 -42.99
C SER A 236 12.37 -8.61 -42.21
N LEU A 237 12.59 -8.31 -40.93
CA LEU A 237 11.61 -7.55 -40.14
C LEU A 237 11.26 -6.22 -40.82
N ASP A 238 9.97 -5.98 -41.03
CA ASP A 238 9.49 -4.72 -41.58
C ASP A 238 9.29 -3.66 -40.48
N ILE A 239 9.83 -2.47 -40.70
CA ILE A 239 9.64 -1.29 -39.86
C ILE A 239 9.03 -0.18 -40.71
N TYR A 240 7.84 0.29 -40.38
CA TYR A 240 7.11 1.30 -41.14
C TYR A 240 7.12 2.64 -40.42
N LEU A 241 7.62 3.69 -41.08
CA LEU A 241 7.52 5.05 -40.54
C LEU A 241 6.17 5.68 -40.88
N SER A 242 5.42 6.07 -39.86
CA SER A 242 4.13 6.75 -40.01
C SER A 242 4.09 8.07 -39.24
N ASP A 243 3.49 9.08 -39.84
CA ASP A 243 3.19 10.38 -39.25
C ASP A 243 1.72 10.53 -38.84
N THR A 244 0.95 9.44 -38.93
CA THR A 244 -0.50 9.43 -38.66
C THR A 244 -0.88 8.51 -37.50
N VAL A 245 0.10 7.90 -36.84
CA VAL A 245 -0.11 7.16 -35.58
C VAL A 245 0.21 8.09 -34.41
N ALA A 246 -0.47 7.86 -33.28
CA ALA A 246 -0.32 8.62 -32.05
C ALA A 246 0.87 8.13 -31.20
N TYR A 247 1.28 6.88 -31.39
CA TYR A 247 2.43 6.23 -30.76
C TYR A 247 2.92 5.08 -31.65
N SER A 248 4.18 4.67 -31.44
CA SER A 248 4.79 3.49 -32.08
C SER A 248 4.25 2.20 -31.48
N PHE A 249 4.24 1.11 -32.26
CA PHE A 249 3.74 -0.20 -31.82
C PHE A 249 4.31 -1.36 -32.66
N GLU A 250 4.32 -2.56 -32.08
CA GLU A 250 4.58 -3.84 -32.76
C GLU A 250 3.28 -4.60 -33.06
N GLN A 251 3.28 -5.32 -34.18
CA GLN A 251 2.16 -6.16 -34.56
C GLN A 251 2.58 -7.50 -35.20
N SER A 252 2.15 -8.59 -34.57
CA SER A 252 2.16 -9.95 -35.09
C SER A 252 1.43 -10.11 -36.44
N HIS A 253 1.94 -10.96 -37.32
CA HIS A 253 1.29 -11.36 -38.57
C HIS A 253 0.19 -12.42 -38.36
N ASP A 254 -0.87 -12.32 -39.16
CA ASP A 254 -1.96 -13.29 -39.18
C ASP A 254 -1.53 -14.64 -39.81
N PRO A 255 -2.13 -15.78 -39.38
CA PRO A 255 -3.18 -15.91 -38.37
C PRO A 255 -2.66 -16.14 -36.94
N GLY A 256 -1.35 -15.96 -36.68
CA GLY A 256 -0.72 -16.33 -35.41
C GLY A 256 -0.67 -15.19 -34.39
N CYS A 257 -0.62 -15.53 -33.11
CA CYS A 257 -0.43 -14.60 -31.98
C CYS A 257 0.66 -15.08 -31.00
N LYS A 258 1.39 -16.12 -31.42
CA LYS A 258 2.54 -16.79 -30.82
C LYS A 258 3.19 -17.64 -31.92
N GLU A 259 4.46 -17.98 -31.80
CA GLU A 259 5.26 -18.55 -32.90
C GLU A 259 5.01 -17.85 -34.24
N THR A 260 4.95 -16.53 -34.22
CA THR A 260 4.52 -15.75 -35.39
C THR A 260 5.52 -14.62 -35.67
N PRO A 261 5.82 -14.31 -36.94
CA PRO A 261 6.58 -13.11 -37.27
C PRO A 261 5.73 -11.86 -36.98
N GLY A 262 6.37 -10.71 -36.86
CA GLY A 262 5.70 -9.43 -36.64
C GLY A 262 6.31 -8.32 -37.48
N TYR A 263 5.72 -7.13 -37.39
CA TYR A 263 6.23 -5.89 -37.97
C TYR A 263 6.08 -4.73 -36.99
N ILE A 264 6.87 -3.68 -37.17
CA ILE A 264 6.86 -2.50 -36.29
C ILE A 264 6.35 -1.30 -37.07
N VAL A 265 5.49 -0.49 -36.44
CA VAL A 265 5.13 0.84 -36.93
C VAL A 265 5.74 1.87 -35.99
N MET A 266 6.66 2.68 -36.50
CA MET A 266 7.31 3.74 -35.75
C MET A 266 6.69 5.09 -36.08
N GLN A 267 6.33 5.86 -35.06
CA GLN A 267 6.05 7.28 -35.24
C GLN A 267 7.33 7.99 -35.69
N VAL A 268 7.21 8.81 -36.73
CA VAL A 268 8.37 9.54 -37.28
C VAL A 268 8.99 10.44 -36.21
N GLY A 269 10.23 10.12 -35.82
CA GLY A 269 11.02 10.93 -34.89
C GLY A 269 11.11 10.38 -33.47
N ASP A 270 10.47 9.24 -33.18
CA ASP A 270 10.58 8.56 -31.90
C ASP A 270 12.01 8.08 -31.61
N ASP A 271 12.32 7.95 -30.32
CA ASP A 271 13.65 7.56 -29.85
C ASP A 271 13.94 6.07 -30.11
N ASN A 272 15.20 5.71 -30.32
CA ASN A 272 15.64 4.32 -30.47
C ASN A 272 15.27 3.42 -29.27
N ARG A 273 15.01 4.02 -28.10
CA ARG A 273 14.43 3.35 -26.93
C ARG A 273 13.08 2.71 -27.22
N ILE A 274 12.19 3.43 -27.88
CA ILE A 274 10.87 2.93 -28.28
C ILE A 274 11.04 1.81 -29.31
N LEU A 275 11.94 1.98 -30.28
CA LEU A 275 12.25 0.91 -31.22
C LEU A 275 12.79 -0.36 -30.53
N ALA A 276 13.54 -0.24 -29.44
CA ALA A 276 14.00 -1.38 -28.66
C ALA A 276 12.88 -2.06 -27.87
N HIS A 277 11.90 -1.29 -27.38
CA HIS A 277 10.66 -1.80 -26.77
C HIS A 277 9.87 -2.64 -27.78
N GLU A 278 9.55 -2.05 -28.94
CA GLU A 278 8.80 -2.73 -30.00
C GLU A 278 9.55 -3.94 -30.56
N PHE A 279 10.87 -3.85 -30.68
CA PHE A 279 11.68 -4.99 -31.13
C PHE A 279 11.66 -6.14 -30.14
N MET A 280 11.56 -5.87 -28.83
CA MET A 280 11.42 -6.92 -27.84
C MET A 280 10.10 -7.67 -28.02
N HIS A 281 8.99 -6.99 -28.34
CA HIS A 281 7.73 -7.66 -28.69
C HIS A 281 7.87 -8.61 -29.88
N ALA A 282 8.60 -8.21 -30.92
CA ALA A 282 8.86 -9.09 -32.07
C ALA A 282 9.67 -10.36 -31.70
N ILE A 283 10.54 -10.30 -30.67
CA ILE A 283 11.20 -11.49 -30.11
C ILE A 283 10.21 -12.33 -29.28
N GLN A 284 9.38 -11.69 -28.45
CA GLN A 284 8.39 -12.37 -27.59
C GLN A 284 7.38 -13.15 -28.42
N ASP A 285 6.94 -12.61 -29.56
CA ASP A 285 6.02 -13.27 -30.50
C ASP A 285 6.58 -14.56 -31.12
N ALA A 286 7.90 -14.77 -31.05
CA ALA A 286 8.56 -15.98 -31.54
C ALA A 286 8.45 -17.18 -30.58
N TYR A 287 7.95 -17.00 -29.34
CA TYR A 287 7.79 -18.08 -28.37
C TYR A 287 6.44 -18.81 -28.55
N ASP A 288 6.42 -20.13 -28.29
CA ASP A 288 5.19 -20.93 -28.23
C ASP A 288 4.59 -20.92 -26.81
N VAL A 289 4.10 -19.76 -26.37
CA VAL A 289 3.56 -19.63 -25.01
C VAL A 289 2.45 -20.66 -24.71
N HIS A 290 2.41 -21.15 -23.48
CA HIS A 290 1.60 -22.30 -23.08
C HIS A 290 0.10 -22.07 -23.31
N SER A 291 -0.39 -20.92 -22.86
CA SER A 291 -1.82 -20.56 -22.93
C SER A 291 -2.07 -19.47 -23.96
N GLY A 292 -3.15 -19.60 -24.73
CA GLY A 292 -3.66 -18.51 -25.56
C GLY A 292 -2.62 -17.89 -26.52
N CYS A 293 -2.32 -16.61 -26.30
CA CYS A 293 -1.49 -15.75 -27.14
C CYS A 293 -0.43 -15.05 -26.30
N VAL A 294 0.69 -14.64 -26.92
CA VAL A 294 1.75 -13.86 -26.26
C VAL A 294 1.20 -12.58 -25.65
N TYR A 295 0.28 -11.91 -26.35
CA TYR A 295 -0.42 -10.74 -25.81
C TYR A 295 -1.81 -11.08 -25.22
N GLY A 296 -1.96 -12.28 -24.66
CA GLY A 296 -3.15 -12.71 -23.94
C GLY A 296 -3.20 -12.18 -22.49
N PRO A 297 -4.33 -12.31 -21.80
CA PRO A 297 -4.45 -11.87 -20.40
C PRO A 297 -3.42 -12.50 -19.46
N GLU A 298 -2.88 -13.67 -19.78
CA GLU A 298 -1.89 -14.39 -18.98
C GLU A 298 -0.47 -13.80 -19.07
N TYR A 299 -0.12 -13.14 -20.18
CA TYR A 299 1.26 -12.74 -20.50
C TYR A 299 1.42 -11.26 -20.91
N ALA A 300 0.33 -10.54 -21.19
CA ALA A 300 0.42 -9.17 -21.66
C ALA A 300 1.15 -8.23 -20.67
N TRP A 301 0.94 -8.41 -19.36
CA TRP A 301 1.69 -7.65 -18.35
C TRP A 301 3.21 -7.94 -18.42
N LEU A 302 3.56 -9.19 -18.66
CA LEU A 302 4.94 -9.67 -18.76
C LEU A 302 5.62 -9.16 -20.04
N CYS A 303 4.85 -9.07 -21.15
CA CYS A 303 5.28 -8.46 -22.40
C CYS A 303 5.77 -7.04 -22.16
N GLU A 304 4.91 -6.18 -21.60
CA GLU A 304 5.22 -4.77 -21.38
C GLU A 304 6.32 -4.56 -20.35
N ALA A 305 6.28 -5.32 -19.25
CA ALA A 305 7.29 -5.21 -18.20
C ALA A 305 8.69 -5.56 -18.72
N THR A 306 8.82 -6.61 -19.53
CA THR A 306 10.12 -7.06 -20.05
C THR A 306 10.56 -6.27 -21.30
N ALA A 307 9.63 -5.72 -22.09
CA ALA A 307 9.94 -4.77 -23.16
C ALA A 307 10.45 -3.43 -22.60
N THR A 308 9.79 -2.91 -21.56
CA THR A 308 10.23 -1.71 -20.84
C THR A 308 11.59 -1.93 -20.18
N TRP A 309 11.81 -3.11 -19.59
CA TRP A 309 13.12 -3.50 -19.07
C TRP A 309 14.18 -3.54 -20.16
N ALA A 310 13.89 -4.16 -21.33
CA ALA A 310 14.82 -4.28 -22.44
C ALA A 310 15.22 -2.91 -23.00
N MET A 311 14.26 -2.00 -23.15
CA MET A 311 14.48 -0.60 -23.51
C MET A 311 15.49 0.07 -22.57
N LEU A 312 15.25 0.01 -21.25
CA LEU A 312 16.08 0.68 -20.24
C LEU A 312 17.43 -0.03 -20.00
N TRP A 313 17.51 -1.34 -20.25
CA TRP A 313 18.76 -2.10 -20.23
C TRP A 313 19.67 -1.73 -21.40
N LEU A 314 19.09 -1.58 -22.60
CA LEU A 314 19.84 -1.26 -23.80
C LEU A 314 20.27 0.21 -23.83
N TYR A 315 19.39 1.11 -23.39
CA TYR A 315 19.58 2.56 -23.34
C TYR A 315 19.24 3.11 -21.94
N PRO A 316 20.17 3.01 -20.97
CA PRO A 316 19.93 3.47 -19.60
C PRO A 316 19.60 4.97 -19.51
N ASP A 317 18.47 5.29 -18.88
CA ASP A 317 18.04 6.65 -18.56
C ASP A 317 17.35 6.65 -17.19
N SER A 318 18.02 7.23 -16.19
CA SER A 318 17.54 7.22 -14.80
C SER A 318 16.26 8.04 -14.59
N VAL A 319 16.04 9.07 -15.42
CA VAL A 319 14.86 9.94 -15.31
C VAL A 319 13.65 9.18 -15.84
N LEU A 320 13.79 8.60 -17.04
CA LEU A 320 12.74 7.80 -17.66
C LEU A 320 12.41 6.55 -16.83
N ALA A 321 13.43 5.84 -16.34
CA ALA A 321 13.24 4.71 -15.42
C ALA A 321 12.44 5.13 -14.17
N GLY A 322 12.74 6.29 -13.59
CA GLY A 322 11.97 6.85 -12.48
C GLY A 322 10.49 7.07 -12.82
N GLN A 323 10.18 7.57 -14.03
CA GLN A 323 8.81 7.80 -14.48
C GLN A 323 8.02 6.50 -14.64
N TYR A 324 8.59 5.46 -15.26
CA TYR A 324 7.90 4.16 -15.34
C TYR A 324 7.73 3.51 -13.97
N ALA A 325 8.72 3.63 -13.08
CA ALA A 325 8.65 3.00 -11.76
C ALA A 325 7.54 3.63 -10.90
N GLU A 326 7.12 4.87 -11.18
CA GLU A 326 5.96 5.49 -10.54
C GLU A 326 4.69 4.70 -10.81
N TRP A 327 4.55 4.18 -12.03
CA TRP A 327 3.38 3.39 -12.43
C TRP A 327 3.29 2.03 -11.74
N PHE A 328 4.39 1.53 -11.18
CA PHE A 328 4.36 0.33 -10.33
C PHE A 328 3.59 0.59 -9.03
N PHE A 329 3.76 1.76 -8.43
CA PHE A 329 3.21 2.06 -7.10
C PHE A 329 1.76 2.58 -7.13
N GLN A 330 1.16 2.73 -8.32
CA GLN A 330 -0.11 3.43 -8.57
C GLN A 330 -1.12 3.43 -7.41
N PRO A 331 -1.54 4.62 -6.95
CA PRO A 331 -2.33 4.78 -5.73
C PRO A 331 -3.82 4.68 -6.04
N ASN A 332 -4.32 3.48 -6.30
CA ASN A 332 -5.70 3.18 -5.96
C ASN A 332 -5.71 2.58 -4.55
N ASN A 333 -6.80 2.69 -3.79
CA ASN A 333 -6.87 2.38 -2.34
C ASN A 333 -6.40 0.97 -1.91
N SER A 334 -6.01 0.10 -2.84
CA SER A 334 -5.43 -1.22 -2.63
C SER A 334 -4.14 -1.37 -3.44
N PRO A 335 -3.05 -1.91 -2.87
CA PRO A 335 -1.85 -2.18 -3.63
C PRO A 335 -2.11 -3.15 -4.80
N PRO A 336 -1.65 -2.84 -6.02
CA PRO A 336 -1.88 -3.69 -7.18
C PRO A 336 -1.05 -4.99 -7.11
N PRO A 337 -1.57 -6.11 -7.65
CA PRO A 337 -0.76 -7.29 -7.92
C PRO A 337 0.20 -7.03 -9.08
N LEU A 338 1.35 -7.73 -9.09
CA LEU A 338 2.40 -7.57 -10.10
C LEU A 338 1.91 -7.70 -11.55
N ASP A 339 0.91 -8.56 -11.78
CA ASP A 339 0.37 -8.89 -13.10
C ASP A 339 -0.81 -7.99 -13.51
N LEU A 340 -1.09 -6.92 -12.77
CA LEU A 340 -2.14 -5.96 -13.14
C LEU A 340 -1.82 -5.31 -14.50
N LYS A 341 -2.74 -5.48 -15.45
CA LYS A 341 -2.77 -4.75 -16.71
C LYS A 341 -3.85 -3.68 -16.65
N ASP A 342 -3.46 -2.41 -16.66
CA ASP A 342 -4.38 -1.27 -16.61
C ASP A 342 -4.00 -0.11 -17.56
N GLY A 343 -3.04 -0.33 -18.45
CA GLY A 343 -2.49 0.66 -19.37
C GLY A 343 -1.27 1.39 -18.81
N THR A 344 -0.85 1.07 -17.57
CA THR A 344 0.25 1.78 -16.89
C THR A 344 1.05 0.87 -15.95
N HIS A 345 0.40 0.06 -15.11
CA HIS A 345 1.07 -0.76 -14.09
C HIS A 345 2.01 -1.79 -14.72
N GLU A 346 1.60 -2.41 -15.83
CA GLU A 346 2.38 -3.41 -16.56
C GLU A 346 3.73 -2.88 -17.06
N TYR A 347 3.79 -1.60 -17.46
CA TYR A 347 5.06 -0.96 -17.81
C TYR A 347 5.91 -0.70 -16.56
N GLY A 348 5.28 -0.29 -15.45
CA GLY A 348 5.95 -0.08 -14.17
C GLY A 348 6.52 -1.36 -13.55
N ALA A 349 5.90 -2.52 -13.84
CA ALA A 349 6.35 -3.84 -13.39
C ALA A 349 7.75 -4.20 -13.89
N TYR A 350 8.32 -3.48 -14.87
CA TYR A 350 9.74 -3.57 -15.24
C TYR A 350 10.67 -3.46 -14.02
N LEU A 351 10.27 -2.72 -12.98
CA LEU A 351 11.05 -2.50 -11.76
C LEU A 351 11.39 -3.82 -11.06
N PHE A 352 10.48 -4.81 -11.12
CA PHE A 352 10.74 -6.13 -10.56
C PHE A 352 11.83 -6.87 -11.35
N PHE A 353 11.79 -6.83 -12.69
CA PHE A 353 12.82 -7.43 -13.54
C PHE A 353 14.16 -6.70 -13.41
N TYR A 354 14.14 -5.38 -13.26
CA TYR A 354 15.31 -4.58 -12.93
C TYR A 354 15.91 -5.02 -11.59
N PHE A 355 15.07 -5.21 -10.56
CA PHE A 355 15.50 -5.76 -9.29
C PHE A 355 16.14 -7.15 -9.45
N LEU A 356 15.48 -8.10 -10.11
CA LEU A 356 15.97 -9.47 -10.24
C LEU A 356 17.33 -9.54 -10.95
N THR A 357 17.45 -8.86 -12.08
CA THR A 357 18.66 -8.88 -12.92
C THR A 357 19.86 -8.28 -12.19
N HIS A 358 19.67 -7.20 -11.44
CA HIS A 358 20.72 -6.62 -10.60
C HIS A 358 21.01 -7.42 -9.32
N TYR A 359 19.97 -7.94 -8.65
CA TYR A 359 20.09 -8.68 -7.40
C TYR A 359 20.87 -9.98 -7.59
N PHE A 360 20.58 -10.70 -8.69
CA PHE A 360 21.30 -11.92 -9.06
C PHE A 360 22.54 -11.68 -9.94
N GLY A 361 22.70 -10.47 -10.48
CA GLY A 361 23.77 -10.15 -11.44
C GLY A 361 23.66 -10.99 -12.72
N ASN A 362 22.43 -11.24 -13.19
CA ASN A 362 22.14 -12.13 -14.31
C ASN A 362 20.98 -11.61 -15.18
N ASP A 363 21.32 -10.91 -16.26
CA ASP A 363 20.34 -10.44 -17.26
C ASP A 363 19.68 -11.60 -18.03
N GLY A 364 20.36 -12.75 -18.14
CA GLY A 364 19.84 -13.94 -18.80
C GLY A 364 18.62 -14.55 -18.09
N LEU A 365 18.27 -14.08 -16.89
CA LEU A 365 17.03 -14.45 -16.23
C LEU A 365 15.80 -14.11 -17.08
N ILE A 366 15.82 -13.00 -17.83
CA ILE A 366 14.69 -12.60 -18.70
C ILE A 366 14.44 -13.64 -19.79
N ARG A 367 15.51 -14.17 -20.40
CA ARG A 367 15.42 -15.30 -21.31
C ARG A 367 14.78 -16.51 -20.64
N THR A 368 15.24 -16.89 -19.46
CA THR A 368 14.71 -18.06 -18.74
C THR A 368 13.23 -17.90 -18.40
N VAL A 369 12.77 -16.68 -18.05
CA VAL A 369 11.34 -16.41 -17.87
C VAL A 369 10.56 -16.73 -19.14
N TRP A 370 10.99 -16.22 -20.29
CA TRP A 370 10.31 -16.47 -21.57
C TRP A 370 10.40 -17.93 -22.03
N GLU A 371 11.53 -18.62 -21.83
CA GLU A 371 11.63 -20.07 -22.10
C GLU A 371 10.65 -20.88 -21.24
N ASN A 372 10.41 -20.47 -19.98
CA ASN A 372 9.42 -21.13 -19.12
C ASN A 372 7.99 -20.92 -19.62
N THR A 373 7.70 -19.81 -20.31
CA THR A 373 6.33 -19.54 -20.81
C THR A 373 5.84 -20.58 -21.80
N GLU A 374 6.70 -21.39 -22.41
CA GLU A 374 6.29 -22.52 -23.26
C GLU A 374 5.51 -23.60 -22.50
N TRP A 375 5.66 -23.64 -21.17
CA TRP A 375 5.06 -24.67 -20.31
C TRP A 375 4.21 -24.10 -19.17
N ASP A 376 4.37 -22.81 -18.85
CA ASP A 376 3.78 -22.13 -17.72
C ASP A 376 3.13 -20.79 -18.12
N ASP A 377 2.09 -20.38 -17.40
CA ASP A 377 1.52 -19.02 -17.52
C ASP A 377 2.44 -17.96 -16.90
N GLY A 378 2.18 -16.67 -17.18
CA GLY A 378 3.13 -15.59 -16.90
C GLY A 378 3.72 -15.57 -15.49
N LEU A 379 2.89 -15.60 -14.43
CA LEU A 379 3.41 -15.61 -13.05
C LEU A 379 4.17 -16.90 -12.68
N PRO A 380 3.63 -18.11 -12.91
CA PRO A 380 4.41 -19.34 -12.72
C PRO A 380 5.73 -19.40 -13.50
N ALA A 381 5.75 -18.92 -14.75
CA ALA A 381 6.96 -18.86 -15.57
C ALA A 381 8.05 -17.96 -14.93
N VAL A 382 7.63 -16.84 -14.36
CA VAL A 382 8.49 -15.92 -13.60
C VAL A 382 8.98 -16.58 -12.30
N ASP A 383 8.08 -17.20 -11.53
CA ASP A 383 8.43 -17.90 -10.29
C ASP A 383 9.51 -18.98 -10.52
N HIS A 384 9.34 -19.82 -11.54
CA HIS A 384 10.28 -20.88 -11.89
C HIS A 384 11.66 -20.36 -12.35
N ALA A 385 11.74 -19.16 -12.93
CA ALA A 385 13.01 -18.56 -13.34
C ALA A 385 13.82 -18.00 -12.15
N ILE A 386 13.16 -17.68 -11.05
CA ILE A 386 13.79 -17.05 -9.88
C ILE A 386 14.43 -18.11 -8.99
N PRO A 387 15.72 -17.98 -8.63
CA PRO A 387 16.30 -18.79 -7.56
C PRO A 387 15.52 -18.65 -6.24
N GLY A 388 14.76 -19.68 -5.87
CA GLY A 388 13.90 -19.69 -4.68
C GLY A 388 12.47 -19.18 -4.89
N GLY A 389 12.06 -18.89 -6.14
CA GLY A 389 10.74 -18.36 -6.47
C GLY A 389 10.45 -16.99 -5.87
N PHE A 390 9.22 -16.51 -6.03
CA PHE A 390 8.72 -15.30 -5.37
C PHE A 390 8.95 -15.36 -3.86
N ALA A 391 8.71 -16.53 -3.23
CA ALA A 391 8.91 -16.72 -1.80
C ALA A 391 10.35 -16.42 -1.34
N GLY A 392 11.35 -16.58 -2.22
CA GLY A 392 12.76 -16.33 -1.92
C GLY A 392 13.18 -14.86 -2.03
N VAL A 393 12.43 -14.00 -2.72
CA VAL A 393 12.88 -12.65 -3.08
C VAL A 393 11.86 -11.53 -2.87
N TRP A 394 10.56 -11.85 -2.75
CA TRP A 394 9.49 -10.84 -2.80
C TRP A 394 9.53 -9.84 -1.64
N ASP A 395 9.87 -10.31 -0.44
CA ASP A 395 10.06 -9.46 0.74
C ASP A 395 11.29 -8.54 0.60
N THR A 396 12.34 -9.03 -0.06
CA THR A 396 13.54 -8.27 -0.34
C THR A 396 13.29 -7.21 -1.40
N PHE A 397 12.51 -7.55 -2.45
CA PHE A 397 12.02 -6.59 -3.43
C PHE A 397 11.17 -5.49 -2.75
N ALA A 398 10.21 -5.89 -1.91
CA ALA A 398 9.40 -4.96 -1.12
C ALA A 398 10.26 -4.01 -0.26
N LEU A 399 11.31 -4.52 0.38
CA LEU A 399 12.26 -3.71 1.13
C LEU A 399 13.07 -2.75 0.24
N TYR A 400 13.55 -3.20 -0.92
CA TYR A 400 14.41 -2.41 -1.80
C TYR A 400 13.65 -1.25 -2.47
N ASN A 401 12.36 -1.43 -2.69
CA ASN A 401 11.46 -0.38 -3.16
C ASN A 401 11.44 0.83 -2.22
N TRP A 402 11.73 0.68 -0.92
CA TRP A 402 11.88 1.82 -0.02
C TRP A 402 12.93 2.83 -0.51
N ASN A 403 14.00 2.35 -1.17
CA ASN A 403 15.02 3.13 -1.88
C ASN A 403 15.59 4.34 -1.10
N GLN A 404 15.74 4.19 0.22
CA GLN A 404 16.42 5.14 1.10
C GLN A 404 17.57 4.44 1.84
N PRO A 405 18.69 5.14 2.15
CA PRO A 405 19.83 4.54 2.83
C PRO A 405 19.43 3.81 4.13
N PRO A 406 19.86 2.54 4.35
CA PRO A 406 20.89 1.82 3.60
C PRO A 406 20.38 0.96 2.42
N TYR A 407 19.09 1.07 2.09
CA TYR A 407 18.37 0.28 1.08
C TYR A 407 18.20 1.03 -0.26
N ASP A 408 19.03 2.03 -0.54
CA ASP A 408 19.02 2.86 -1.75
C ASP A 408 19.68 2.17 -2.96
N TYR A 409 19.33 0.90 -3.19
CA TYR A 409 19.95 0.07 -4.23
C TYR A 409 19.64 0.56 -5.64
N TYR A 410 18.39 0.95 -5.93
CA TYR A 410 18.04 1.44 -7.28
C TYR A 410 18.77 2.74 -7.62
N ARG A 411 18.97 3.61 -6.62
CA ARG A 411 19.80 4.82 -6.78
C ARG A 411 21.26 4.48 -7.07
N ARG A 412 21.81 3.45 -6.42
CA ARG A 412 23.20 3.01 -6.62
C ARG A 412 23.42 2.24 -7.93
N TRP A 413 22.45 1.46 -8.38
CA TRP A 413 22.56 0.66 -9.60
C TRP A 413 22.41 1.50 -10.86
N GLY A 414 21.44 2.42 -10.89
CA GLY A 414 21.09 3.15 -12.13
C GLY A 414 20.59 4.57 -11.90
N GLY A 415 20.78 5.14 -10.70
CA GLY A 415 20.37 6.53 -10.41
C GLY A 415 18.87 6.74 -10.18
N ILE A 416 18.08 5.66 -10.16
CA ILE A 416 16.62 5.73 -9.94
C ILE A 416 16.37 6.21 -8.52
N SER A 417 15.77 7.40 -8.38
CA SER A 417 15.58 8.06 -7.07
C SER A 417 14.19 7.89 -6.47
N LEU A 418 13.32 7.14 -7.14
CA LEU A 418 11.93 6.91 -6.77
C LEU A 418 11.78 6.10 -5.48
N SER A 419 10.79 6.43 -4.65
CA SER A 419 10.44 5.70 -3.42
C SER A 419 8.94 5.83 -3.14
N PRO A 420 8.28 4.81 -2.54
CA PRO A 420 6.91 4.90 -2.05
C PRO A 420 6.64 6.13 -1.18
N GLU A 421 7.64 6.62 -0.44
CA GLU A 421 7.57 7.86 0.35
C GLU A 421 7.11 9.07 -0.48
N THR A 422 7.54 9.14 -1.74
CA THR A 422 7.27 10.27 -2.63
C THR A 422 5.81 10.29 -3.11
N TYR A 423 5.12 9.14 -3.10
CA TYR A 423 3.83 8.95 -3.76
C TYR A 423 2.68 8.58 -2.83
N LEU A 424 2.93 7.76 -1.80
CA LEU A 424 1.90 7.36 -0.85
C LEU A 424 1.54 8.49 0.13
N GLY A 425 2.33 9.56 0.15
CA GLY A 425 2.17 10.68 1.05
C GLY A 425 2.62 10.34 2.47
N ARG A 426 3.44 11.19 3.06
CA ARG A 426 3.79 11.10 4.48
C ARG A 426 2.53 11.44 5.29
N HIS A 427 2.12 10.55 6.21
CA HIS A 427 1.07 10.92 7.17
C HIS A 427 1.51 12.19 7.92
N PRO A 428 0.59 13.15 8.17
CA PRO A 428 0.89 14.30 9.02
C PRO A 428 1.52 13.83 10.33
N ALA A 429 2.51 14.58 10.81
CA ALA A 429 3.22 14.21 12.02
C ALA A 429 2.22 14.01 13.18
N ILE A 430 2.23 12.83 13.78
CA ILE A 430 1.33 12.50 14.89
C ILE A 430 1.77 13.31 16.11
N THR A 431 0.88 14.15 16.63
CA THR A 431 1.18 15.12 17.71
C THR A 431 0.63 14.71 19.08
N GLY A 432 -0.03 13.56 19.20
CA GLY A 432 -0.70 13.15 20.43
C GLY A 432 -1.23 11.71 20.36
N PRO A 433 -2.03 11.28 21.35
CA PRO A 433 -2.65 9.97 21.33
C PRO A 433 -3.47 9.77 20.06
N TRP A 434 -3.29 8.63 19.43
CA TRP A 434 -3.88 8.32 18.14
C TRP A 434 -4.00 6.80 17.99
N ASP A 435 -4.92 6.36 17.15
CA ASP A 435 -5.11 4.95 16.82
C ASP A 435 -5.42 4.88 15.34
N ASP A 436 -4.50 4.28 14.58
CA ASP A 436 -4.74 3.96 13.18
C ASP A 436 -5.16 2.51 13.04
N ARG A 437 -6.32 2.33 12.42
CA ARG A 437 -6.90 1.02 12.11
C ARG A 437 -7.14 0.85 10.60
N GLN A 438 -6.71 1.83 9.80
CA GLN A 438 -6.87 1.85 8.34
C GLN A 438 -5.68 1.19 7.65
N PHE A 439 -5.37 -0.04 8.09
CA PHE A 439 -4.35 -0.87 7.47
C PHE A 439 -4.93 -1.77 6.38
N ILE A 440 -4.03 -2.20 5.50
CA ILE A 440 -4.30 -3.29 4.55
C ILE A 440 -4.74 -4.53 5.34
N ARG A 441 -5.96 -5.01 5.07
CA ARG A 441 -6.54 -6.18 5.75
C ARG A 441 -6.20 -7.49 5.05
N SER A 442 -6.17 -7.44 3.73
CA SER A 442 -5.74 -8.54 2.87
C SER A 442 -4.98 -7.95 1.70
N LEU A 443 -4.04 -8.73 1.17
CA LEU A 443 -3.18 -8.33 0.08
C LEU A 443 -3.26 -9.37 -1.04
N SER A 444 -3.53 -8.91 -2.26
CA SER A 444 -3.58 -9.77 -3.45
C SER A 444 -2.28 -10.53 -3.68
N SER A 445 -2.32 -11.54 -4.53
CA SER A 445 -1.15 -12.27 -5.00
C SER A 445 -0.05 -11.30 -5.48
N VAL A 446 1.22 -11.61 -5.17
CA VAL A 446 2.40 -10.85 -5.60
C VAL A 446 2.18 -9.33 -5.55
N ALA A 447 1.79 -8.83 -4.38
CA ALA A 447 1.55 -7.41 -4.12
C ALA A 447 2.35 -6.92 -2.91
N VAL A 448 2.55 -5.60 -2.81
CA VAL A 448 3.27 -4.95 -1.71
C VAL A 448 2.59 -3.64 -1.32
N GLY A 449 2.31 -3.46 -0.03
CA GLY A 449 1.77 -2.23 0.52
C GLY A 449 2.67 -1.61 1.58
N TYR A 450 2.63 -0.27 1.67
CA TYR A 450 3.45 0.51 2.59
C TYR A 450 2.60 1.51 3.37
N HIS A 451 2.92 1.70 4.64
CA HIS A 451 2.39 2.78 5.47
C HIS A 451 3.55 3.55 6.10
N HIS A 452 3.59 4.88 5.95
CA HIS A 452 4.70 5.73 6.45
C HIS A 452 4.22 6.76 7.48
N TYR A 453 4.63 6.56 8.72
CA TYR A 453 4.26 7.37 9.87
C TYR A 453 5.42 8.19 10.38
N THR A 454 5.13 9.41 10.80
CA THR A 454 6.12 10.30 11.40
C THR A 454 5.56 10.96 12.65
N PHE A 455 6.42 11.27 13.61
CA PHE A 455 5.99 11.61 14.96
C PHE A 455 6.57 12.95 15.39
N ALA A 456 5.74 13.82 15.96
CA ALA A 456 6.23 15.07 16.51
C ALA A 456 7.20 14.80 17.67
N ARG A 457 8.17 15.68 17.90
CA ARG A 457 9.19 15.45 18.91
C ARG A 457 8.59 15.33 20.31
N GLU A 458 7.71 16.24 20.71
CA GLU A 458 7.21 16.36 22.10
C GLU A 458 6.15 15.34 22.50
N ALA A 459 5.45 14.76 21.53
CA ALA A 459 4.43 13.73 21.74
C ALA A 459 4.25 12.95 20.43
N PRO A 460 3.82 11.69 20.45
CA PRO A 460 3.51 10.81 21.59
C PRO A 460 4.72 10.29 22.39
N ARG A 461 4.50 9.49 23.46
CA ARG A 461 5.57 8.85 24.26
C ARG A 461 5.71 7.35 24.02
N LEU A 462 4.62 6.65 23.72
CA LEU A 462 4.62 5.22 23.43
C LEU A 462 3.95 4.97 22.08
N VAL A 463 4.59 4.17 21.24
CA VAL A 463 4.04 3.74 19.95
C VAL A 463 4.06 2.21 19.93
N THR A 464 2.94 1.58 19.63
CA THR A 464 2.81 0.13 19.55
C THR A 464 2.15 -0.26 18.24
N PHE A 465 2.84 -1.08 17.45
CA PHE A 465 2.26 -1.73 16.29
C PHE A 465 1.75 -3.12 16.68
N PHE A 466 0.49 -3.41 16.38
CA PHE A 466 -0.13 -4.73 16.53
C PHE A 466 -0.28 -5.39 15.16
N ASN A 467 0.31 -6.58 15.00
CA ASN A 467 0.39 -7.30 13.74
C ASN A 467 -0.89 -8.08 13.44
N GLY A 468 -1.96 -7.36 13.12
CA GLY A 468 -3.24 -7.95 12.73
C GLY A 468 -3.29 -8.51 11.30
N PHE A 469 -2.17 -8.51 10.59
CA PHE A 469 -2.07 -9.10 9.25
C PHE A 469 -1.72 -10.60 9.33
N LEU A 470 -0.88 -10.99 10.30
CA LEU A 470 -0.47 -12.38 10.54
C LEU A 470 -1.13 -13.01 11.78
N TYR A 471 -1.69 -12.18 12.66
CA TYR A 471 -2.38 -12.62 13.87
C TYR A 471 -3.82 -12.14 13.86
N ARG A 472 -4.74 -13.00 14.31
CA ARG A 472 -6.10 -12.60 14.63
C ARG A 472 -6.07 -11.83 15.94
N ILE A 473 -6.32 -10.53 15.84
CA ILE A 473 -6.49 -9.68 17.02
C ILE A 473 -7.94 -9.79 17.46
N THR A 474 -8.16 -10.34 18.65
CA THR A 474 -9.48 -10.32 19.31
C THR A 474 -9.38 -9.63 20.66
N GLN A 475 -10.47 -9.62 21.43
CA GLN A 475 -10.52 -9.00 22.73
C GLN A 475 -10.94 -10.01 23.77
N GLU A 476 -10.28 -9.96 24.92
CA GLU A 476 -10.58 -10.80 26.07
C GLU A 476 -10.47 -9.97 27.36
N PRO A 477 -11.07 -10.42 28.48
CA PRO A 477 -10.85 -9.81 29.78
C PRO A 477 -9.36 -9.67 30.10
N LEU A 478 -8.98 -8.58 30.77
CA LEU A 478 -7.61 -8.36 31.19
C LEU A 478 -7.12 -9.50 32.11
N GLU A 479 -6.18 -10.30 31.64
CA GLU A 479 -5.52 -11.37 32.40
C GLU A 479 -4.04 -11.02 32.60
N LEU A 480 -3.68 -10.61 33.82
CA LEU A 480 -2.31 -10.22 34.17
C LEU A 480 -1.54 -11.38 34.80
N PRO A 481 -0.23 -11.52 34.54
CA PRO A 481 0.59 -12.51 35.21
C PRO A 481 0.64 -12.24 36.72
N PRO A 482 0.79 -13.26 37.57
CA PRO A 482 0.76 -13.14 39.03
C PRO A 482 2.07 -12.56 39.59
N LEU A 483 2.43 -11.34 39.16
CA LEU A 483 3.63 -10.63 39.60
C LEU A 483 3.35 -9.85 40.91
N PRO A 484 4.36 -9.65 41.78
CA PRO A 484 4.27 -8.73 42.92
C PRO A 484 3.92 -7.31 42.45
N GLY A 485 3.06 -6.61 43.18
CA GLY A 485 2.57 -5.28 42.82
C GLY A 485 1.66 -5.17 41.58
N LEU A 486 1.43 -6.24 40.81
CA LEU A 486 0.58 -6.21 39.62
C LEU A 486 -0.84 -6.68 39.99
N ARG A 487 -1.71 -5.72 40.35
CA ARG A 487 -3.12 -5.96 40.69
C ARG A 487 -4.03 -4.91 40.06
N THR A 488 -5.18 -5.34 39.57
CA THR A 488 -6.21 -4.48 38.98
C THR A 488 -7.59 -4.92 39.45
N LEU A 489 -8.60 -4.06 39.26
CA LEU A 489 -9.99 -4.43 39.42
C LEU A 489 -10.49 -5.15 38.17
N ASP A 490 -11.44 -6.07 38.34
CA ASP A 490 -12.27 -6.52 37.24
C ASP A 490 -13.36 -5.47 37.00
N ASP A 491 -13.08 -4.56 36.07
CA ASP A 491 -13.92 -3.42 35.71
C ASP A 491 -14.43 -3.51 34.26
N GLY A 492 -14.30 -4.70 33.63
CA GLY A 492 -14.60 -4.90 32.22
C GLY A 492 -13.54 -4.33 31.26
N THR A 493 -12.34 -3.98 31.74
CA THR A 493 -11.20 -3.66 30.87
C THR A 493 -10.79 -4.89 30.06
N LEU A 494 -10.59 -4.68 28.77
CA LEU A 494 -10.24 -5.71 27.81
C LEU A 494 -8.81 -5.52 27.31
N GLN A 495 -8.09 -6.63 27.17
CA GLN A 495 -6.83 -6.70 26.46
C GLN A 495 -7.02 -7.27 25.06
N ARG A 496 -6.03 -7.03 24.19
CA ARG A 496 -5.91 -7.70 22.91
C ARG A 496 -5.35 -9.10 23.14
N SER A 497 -5.98 -10.09 22.52
CA SER A 497 -5.41 -11.42 22.40
C SER A 497 -4.98 -11.68 20.97
N PHE A 498 -3.91 -12.46 20.82
CA PHE A 498 -3.24 -12.70 19.56
C PHE A 498 -3.16 -14.19 19.28
N GLU A 499 -3.92 -14.64 18.29
CA GLU A 499 -3.81 -16.00 17.76
C GLU A 499 -3.13 -15.92 16.40
N ARG A 500 -2.03 -16.65 16.18
CA ARG A 500 -1.39 -16.70 14.85
C ARG A 500 -2.40 -17.30 13.86
N ALA A 501 -2.59 -16.64 12.73
CA ALA A 501 -3.52 -17.14 11.72
C ALA A 501 -3.03 -18.48 11.15
N PRO A 502 -3.94 -19.37 10.69
CA PRO A 502 -3.55 -20.62 10.05
C PRO A 502 -2.68 -20.35 8.82
N ASP A 503 -1.66 -21.19 8.58
CA ASP A 503 -0.73 -21.01 7.45
C ASP A 503 -1.42 -20.90 6.09
N ALA A 504 -2.61 -21.48 5.92
CA ALA A 504 -3.41 -21.33 4.71
C ALA A 504 -3.89 -19.89 4.45
N GLU A 505 -4.11 -19.08 5.49
CA GLU A 505 -4.58 -17.68 5.37
C GLU A 505 -3.43 -16.67 5.21
N ILE A 506 -2.23 -17.06 5.59
CA ILE A 506 -1.05 -16.17 5.63
C ILE A 506 0.14 -16.74 4.85
N LYS A 507 -0.14 -17.63 3.91
CA LYS A 507 0.86 -18.21 3.02
C LYS A 507 1.49 -17.07 2.20
N GLY A 508 2.82 -17.03 2.15
CA GLY A 508 3.58 -15.95 1.49
C GLY A 508 3.44 -14.56 2.11
N ALA A 509 2.67 -14.39 3.19
CA ALA A 509 2.55 -13.12 3.88
C ALA A 509 3.81 -12.81 4.69
N LYS A 510 4.27 -11.57 4.61
CA LYS A 510 5.38 -11.05 5.41
C LYS A 510 5.09 -9.62 5.85
N VAL A 511 5.48 -9.31 7.09
CA VAL A 511 5.39 -7.96 7.66
C VAL A 511 6.77 -7.54 8.11
N GLN A 512 7.25 -6.43 7.58
CA GLN A 512 8.52 -5.82 7.94
C GLN A 512 8.27 -4.40 8.42
N VAL A 513 9.05 -3.94 9.38
CA VAL A 513 9.08 -2.53 9.76
C VAL A 513 10.48 -1.95 9.58
N LEU A 514 10.53 -0.76 8.99
CA LEU A 514 11.69 0.11 9.00
C LEU A 514 11.44 1.26 9.96
N PHE A 515 12.39 1.55 10.84
CA PHE A 515 12.26 2.67 11.75
C PHE A 515 13.55 3.47 11.90
N LYS A 516 13.40 4.73 12.31
CA LYS A 516 14.49 5.63 12.71
C LYS A 516 14.19 6.22 14.08
N ALA A 517 15.10 6.03 15.03
CA ALA A 517 15.08 6.75 16.29
C ALA A 517 15.79 8.11 16.17
N GLU A 518 15.64 8.97 17.18
CA GLU A 518 16.31 10.26 17.21
C GLU A 518 17.84 10.07 17.21
N GLY A 519 18.52 10.70 16.26
CA GLY A 519 19.96 10.57 16.07
C GLY A 519 20.39 9.47 15.09
N ASP A 520 19.46 8.59 14.67
CA ASP A 520 19.76 7.59 13.66
C ASP A 520 19.94 8.23 12.29
N SER A 521 21.07 7.90 11.64
CA SER A 521 21.35 8.33 10.27
C SER A 521 20.84 7.34 9.22
N GLN A 522 20.46 6.13 9.62
CA GLN A 522 20.08 5.00 8.76
C GLN A 522 18.80 4.34 9.27
N TRP A 523 18.05 3.71 8.37
CA TRP A 523 16.88 2.91 8.76
C TRP A 523 17.30 1.59 9.42
N THR A 524 16.58 1.20 10.48
CA THR A 524 16.70 -0.12 11.12
C THR A 524 15.53 -0.99 10.68
N LEU A 525 15.84 -2.21 10.20
CA LEU A 525 14.86 -3.21 9.82
C LEU A 525 14.53 -4.16 10.96
N LYS A 526 13.24 -4.47 11.13
CA LYS A 526 12.76 -5.54 12.01
C LYS A 526 11.72 -6.38 11.27
N ASP A 527 11.92 -7.68 11.29
CA ASP A 527 10.94 -8.66 10.81
C ASP A 527 9.86 -8.87 11.90
N MET A 528 8.59 -8.67 11.53
CA MET A 528 7.44 -8.80 12.40
C MET A 528 6.69 -10.13 12.20
N THR A 529 7.17 -11.01 11.33
CA THR A 529 6.42 -12.21 10.90
C THR A 529 6.05 -13.13 12.06
N GLU A 530 6.94 -13.24 13.04
CA GLU A 530 6.75 -14.07 14.24
C GLU A 530 6.43 -13.25 15.50
N LEU A 531 6.07 -11.97 15.33
CA LEU A 531 5.77 -11.06 16.43
C LEU A 531 4.34 -10.53 16.30
N SER A 532 3.54 -10.71 17.35
CA SER A 532 2.18 -10.19 17.41
C SER A 532 2.14 -8.67 17.63
N HIS A 533 3.19 -8.10 18.21
CA HIS A 533 3.31 -6.67 18.44
C HIS A 533 4.77 -6.24 18.61
N LEU A 534 5.00 -4.92 18.51
CA LEU A 534 6.25 -4.27 18.86
C LEU A 534 5.97 -2.85 19.39
N SER A 535 6.62 -2.49 20.49
CA SER A 535 6.46 -1.20 21.15
C SER A 535 7.78 -0.42 21.17
N TRP A 536 7.71 0.88 20.87
CA TRP A 536 8.83 1.82 20.96
C TRP A 536 8.57 2.82 22.08
N CYS A 537 9.47 2.87 23.06
CA CYS A 537 9.41 3.89 24.09
C CYS A 537 10.13 5.16 23.66
N ARG A 538 9.38 6.19 23.28
CA ARG A 538 9.97 7.46 22.82
C ARG A 538 10.59 8.30 23.92
N ASP A 539 10.39 7.94 25.19
CA ASP A 539 11.10 8.57 26.29
C ASP A 539 12.58 8.16 26.34
N ALA A 540 12.94 6.94 25.90
CA ALA A 540 14.33 6.50 25.77
C ALA A 540 14.93 6.98 24.43
N THR A 541 16.14 7.55 24.46
CA THR A 541 16.74 8.19 23.28
C THR A 541 16.96 7.20 22.13
N SER A 542 17.42 5.98 22.44
CA SER A 542 17.63 4.90 21.45
C SER A 542 16.35 4.33 20.85
N GLU A 543 15.19 4.63 21.43
CA GLU A 543 13.87 4.15 20.97
C GLU A 543 12.98 5.31 20.54
N ARG A 544 13.51 6.54 20.48
CA ARG A 544 12.78 7.77 20.21
C ARG A 544 12.39 7.89 18.74
N LEU A 545 11.44 7.07 18.36
CA LEU A 545 10.90 6.92 17.03
C LEU A 545 10.56 8.29 16.42
N GLN A 546 11.21 8.60 15.30
CA GLN A 546 10.93 9.78 14.46
C GLN A 546 10.08 9.38 13.26
N GLU A 547 10.40 8.23 12.67
CA GLU A 547 9.73 7.69 11.50
C GLU A 547 9.60 6.18 11.59
N LEU A 548 8.49 5.66 11.08
CA LEU A 548 8.14 4.25 11.00
C LEU A 548 7.52 3.97 9.63
N VAL A 549 8.04 2.97 8.94
CA VAL A 549 7.45 2.42 7.71
C VAL A 549 7.06 0.98 8.01
N ILE A 550 5.83 0.63 7.69
CA ILE A 550 5.31 -0.74 7.82
C ILE A 550 5.07 -1.26 6.41
N ILE A 551 5.69 -2.38 6.09
CA ILE A 551 5.69 -3.02 4.77
C ILE A 551 4.94 -4.35 4.90
N PHE A 552 3.87 -4.49 4.13
CA PHE A 552 3.11 -5.73 3.97
C PHE A 552 3.41 -6.29 2.59
N SER A 553 3.78 -7.56 2.49
CA SER A 553 4.02 -8.22 1.20
C SER A 553 3.38 -9.61 1.16
N ASN A 554 2.88 -9.99 -0.01
CA ASN A 554 2.36 -11.34 -0.28
C ASN A 554 3.13 -11.92 -1.47
N SER A 555 3.89 -12.99 -1.25
CA SER A 555 4.68 -13.66 -2.30
C SER A 555 3.93 -14.77 -3.04
N GLU A 556 2.69 -15.08 -2.67
CA GLU A 556 1.90 -16.10 -3.38
C GLU A 556 1.45 -15.57 -4.74
N HIS A 557 1.53 -16.42 -5.76
CA HIS A 557 1.19 -16.07 -7.14
C HIS A 557 -0.13 -16.72 -7.62
N ASP A 558 -0.87 -17.40 -6.74
CA ASP A 558 -2.24 -17.83 -7.04
C ASP A 558 -3.16 -16.60 -7.09
N LEU A 559 -3.65 -16.26 -8.29
CA LEU A 559 -4.46 -15.07 -8.56
C LEU A 559 -5.76 -15.01 -7.75
N THR A 560 -6.25 -16.15 -7.25
CA THR A 560 -7.46 -16.21 -6.43
C THR A 560 -7.18 -16.01 -4.94
N TYR A 561 -5.91 -16.04 -4.57
CA TYR A 561 -5.45 -15.98 -3.20
C TYR A 561 -5.21 -14.54 -2.73
N GLN A 562 -5.63 -14.27 -1.49
CA GLN A 562 -5.25 -13.06 -0.78
C GLN A 562 -4.71 -13.44 0.58
N ALA A 563 -3.54 -12.90 0.93
CA ALA A 563 -2.94 -13.16 2.21
C ALA A 563 -3.43 -12.15 3.25
N GLY A 564 -3.74 -12.63 4.46
CA GLY A 564 -4.16 -11.81 5.59
C GLY A 564 -5.05 -12.58 6.56
N ALA A 565 -4.82 -12.38 7.85
CA ALA A 565 -5.61 -13.00 8.91
C ALA A 565 -7.10 -12.63 8.79
N THR A 566 -7.97 -13.65 8.77
CA THR A 566 -9.42 -13.45 8.74
C THR A 566 -10.05 -13.59 10.13
N GLY A 567 -11.25 -13.05 10.34
CA GLY A 567 -12.02 -13.28 11.57
C GLY A 567 -11.58 -12.50 12.81
N GLY A 568 -10.62 -11.60 12.69
CA GLY A 568 -10.18 -10.68 13.75
C GLY A 568 -10.16 -9.22 13.30
N ARG A 569 -9.58 -8.35 14.14
CA ARG A 569 -9.21 -7.00 13.72
C ARG A 569 -7.96 -7.06 12.84
N GLY A 570 -7.89 -6.14 11.87
CA GLY A 570 -6.69 -5.97 11.05
C GLY A 570 -5.54 -5.36 11.86
N ALA A 571 -4.42 -5.07 11.21
CA ALA A 571 -3.30 -4.42 11.88
C ALA A 571 -3.70 -3.06 12.47
N GLU A 572 -3.03 -2.68 13.56
CA GLU A 572 -3.34 -1.45 14.31
C GLU A 572 -2.03 -0.77 14.73
N LEU A 573 -2.00 0.57 14.65
CA LEU A 573 -0.92 1.38 15.22
C LEU A 573 -1.50 2.23 16.35
N LEU A 574 -1.22 1.79 17.58
CA LEU A 574 -1.64 2.51 18.76
C LEU A 574 -0.55 3.48 19.21
N VAL A 575 -0.97 4.70 19.50
CA VAL A 575 -0.12 5.79 19.93
C VAL A 575 -0.65 6.36 21.24
N ASP A 576 0.16 6.37 22.29
CA ASP A 576 -0.21 6.86 23.63
C ASP A 576 0.82 7.83 24.22
N ASN A 577 0.41 8.54 25.27
CA ASN A 577 1.22 9.48 26.03
C ASN A 577 1.65 8.91 27.40
N VAL A 578 1.52 7.59 27.58
CA VAL A 578 2.02 6.84 28.73
C VAL A 578 3.54 6.99 28.81
N GLY A 579 4.04 7.39 29.99
CA GLY A 579 5.48 7.44 30.25
C GLY A 579 6.07 6.04 30.23
N CYS A 580 7.19 5.85 29.53
CA CYS A 580 7.65 4.50 29.20
C CYS A 580 9.12 4.24 29.54
N TYR A 581 9.89 5.25 29.96
CA TYR A 581 11.31 5.08 30.30
C TYR A 581 11.59 5.35 31.78
N ARG A 582 11.42 6.60 32.20
CA ARG A 582 11.58 7.00 33.61
C ARG A 582 10.38 7.79 34.09
N LEU A 583 10.07 7.63 35.37
CA LEU A 583 9.11 8.47 36.08
C LEU A 583 9.82 9.11 37.26
N THR A 584 9.62 10.41 37.48
CA THR A 584 10.30 11.13 38.56
C THR A 584 9.35 11.91 39.43
N GLY A 585 9.61 11.95 40.73
CA GLY A 585 8.85 12.80 41.64
C GLY A 585 9.02 12.45 43.10
N SER A 586 7.91 12.41 43.82
CA SER A 586 7.88 12.28 45.28
C SER A 586 6.73 11.41 45.75
N ALA A 587 6.92 10.80 46.91
CA ALA A 587 5.87 10.09 47.62
C ALA A 587 5.96 10.39 49.12
N ARG A 588 4.84 10.22 49.81
CA ARG A 588 4.73 10.36 51.24
C ARG A 588 3.73 9.34 51.77
N SER A 589 4.08 8.67 52.85
CA SER A 589 3.18 7.82 53.62
C SER A 589 3.15 8.28 55.07
N LEU A 590 1.97 8.47 55.64
CA LEU A 590 1.77 8.91 57.01
C LEU A 590 0.90 7.89 57.74
N TYR A 591 1.48 7.15 58.68
CA TYR A 591 0.72 6.36 59.64
C TYR A 591 0.52 7.20 60.90
N GLY A 592 -0.73 7.41 61.30
CA GLY A 592 -1.08 8.18 62.48
C GLY A 592 -2.16 7.47 63.29
N VAL A 593 -1.99 7.43 64.61
CA VAL A 593 -3.03 6.99 65.56
C VAL A 593 -3.38 8.19 66.44
N SER A 594 -4.60 8.73 66.32
CA SER A 594 -5.30 9.37 67.47
C SER A 594 -6.68 9.97 67.17
N GLU A 595 -7.66 9.58 67.98
CA GLU A 595 -8.39 10.47 68.91
C GLU A 595 -9.01 9.62 70.05
N GLY A 596 -8.47 9.71 71.28
CA GLY A 596 -9.01 9.01 72.47
C GLY A 596 -8.07 8.03 73.20
N ASP A 597 -6.92 7.69 72.60
CA ASP A 597 -5.92 6.81 73.21
C ASP A 597 -4.87 7.55 74.04
N PRO A 598 -4.31 6.93 75.09
CA PRO A 598 -3.33 7.54 75.98
C PRO A 598 -1.93 7.75 75.36
N ILE A 599 -1.69 7.22 74.15
CA ILE A 599 -0.46 7.37 73.37
C ILE A 599 -0.87 7.67 71.92
N SER A 600 -0.27 8.70 71.33
CA SER A 600 -0.38 9.04 69.91
C SER A 600 0.94 8.75 69.21
N ILE A 601 0.86 8.10 68.05
CA ILE A 601 2.00 7.73 67.21
C ILE A 601 1.83 8.41 65.85
N GLU A 602 2.89 9.03 65.35
CA GLU A 602 3.03 9.52 63.99
C GLU A 602 4.28 8.91 63.36
N ASP A 603 4.11 8.14 62.29
CA ASP A 603 5.19 7.51 61.53
C ASP A 603 5.11 7.96 60.08
N LEU A 604 5.98 8.90 59.74
CA LEU A 604 5.99 9.63 58.48
C LEU A 604 7.17 9.17 57.62
N GLN A 605 6.92 8.69 56.41
CA GLN A 605 7.93 8.51 55.38
C GLN A 605 7.77 9.59 54.31
N GLU A 606 8.88 10.25 53.96
CA GLU A 606 8.96 11.25 52.91
C GLU A 606 10.03 10.84 51.88
N LEU A 607 9.63 10.86 50.62
CA LEU A 607 10.48 10.49 49.49
C LEU A 607 10.57 11.66 48.52
N SER A 608 11.79 12.02 48.17
CA SER A 608 12.09 13.09 47.23
C SER A 608 13.05 12.62 46.15
N ASN A 609 12.94 13.22 44.96
CA ASN A 609 13.77 12.88 43.79
C ASN A 609 13.74 11.38 43.45
N VAL A 610 12.60 10.73 43.69
CA VAL A 610 12.40 9.32 43.32
C VAL A 610 12.47 9.21 41.81
N VAL A 611 13.23 8.24 41.32
CA VAL A 611 13.31 7.86 39.92
C VAL A 611 12.89 6.41 39.81
N TRP A 612 11.80 6.16 39.10
CA TRP A 612 11.42 4.86 38.59
C TRP A 612 12.00 4.71 37.19
N GLU A 613 12.56 3.54 36.87
CA GLU A 613 13.15 3.24 35.57
C GLU A 613 12.59 1.92 35.04
N ARG A 614 12.26 1.91 33.73
CA ARG A 614 11.76 0.73 33.03
C ARG A 614 12.77 -0.41 33.15
N THR A 615 12.29 -1.62 33.43
CA THR A 615 13.15 -2.79 33.64
C THR A 615 13.54 -3.50 32.35
N GLU A 616 12.69 -3.39 31.34
CA GLU A 616 12.79 -4.11 30.08
C GLU A 616 13.63 -3.34 29.07
N ALA A 617 14.37 -4.07 28.25
CA ALA A 617 15.12 -3.52 27.12
C ALA A 617 14.28 -3.65 25.85
N PHE A 618 14.45 -2.71 24.92
CA PHE A 618 13.93 -2.88 23.56
C PHE A 618 14.61 -4.08 22.88
N PRO A 619 13.88 -4.92 22.13
CA PRO A 619 12.48 -4.77 21.68
C PRO A 619 11.42 -5.41 22.59
N ASP A 620 11.79 -5.87 23.78
CA ASP A 620 11.00 -6.81 24.58
C ASP A 620 10.14 -6.11 25.65
N ILE A 621 9.47 -5.01 25.29
CA ILE A 621 8.48 -4.36 26.17
C ILE A 621 7.23 -5.26 26.20
N PRO A 622 6.81 -5.77 27.37
CA PRO A 622 5.69 -6.70 27.45
C PRO A 622 4.37 -5.98 27.20
N TYR A 623 3.43 -6.65 26.55
CA TYR A 623 2.03 -6.22 26.51
C TYR A 623 1.22 -7.03 27.54
N PRO A 624 0.29 -6.43 28.33
CA PRO A 624 -0.21 -5.05 28.24
C PRO A 624 0.33 -4.07 29.30
N TYR A 625 1.58 -4.23 29.78
CA TYR A 625 2.11 -3.41 30.87
C TYR A 625 3.57 -3.02 30.69
N ILE A 626 4.00 -1.91 31.29
CA ILE A 626 5.41 -1.52 31.39
C ILE A 626 5.83 -1.66 32.85
N ALA A 627 6.89 -2.41 33.15
CA ALA A 627 7.37 -2.56 34.51
C ALA A 627 8.51 -1.58 34.84
N PHE A 628 8.46 -1.05 36.06
CA PHE A 628 9.43 -0.10 36.58
C PHE A 628 9.95 -0.54 37.95
N ARG A 629 11.22 -0.22 38.21
CA ARG A 629 11.86 -0.33 39.53
C ARG A 629 12.45 1.00 39.96
N THR A 630 12.59 1.20 41.26
CA THR A 630 13.28 2.37 41.79
C THR A 630 14.75 2.34 41.38
N ALA A 631 15.20 3.33 40.63
CA ALA A 631 16.60 3.50 40.25
C ALA A 631 17.36 4.34 41.28
N SER A 632 16.73 5.41 41.79
CA SER A 632 17.31 6.31 42.78
C SER A 632 16.23 7.08 43.53
N GLY A 633 16.60 7.72 44.63
CA GLY A 633 15.74 8.62 45.39
C GLY A 633 16.27 8.82 46.80
N ASN A 634 15.71 9.79 47.52
CA ASN A 634 16.01 10.02 48.92
C ASN A 634 14.79 9.63 49.74
N TRP A 635 15.01 8.82 50.75
CA TRP A 635 13.99 8.37 51.69
C TRP A 635 14.34 8.86 53.10
N THR A 636 13.37 9.42 53.79
CA THR A 636 13.47 9.78 55.21
C THR A 636 12.24 9.23 55.93
N ARG A 637 12.44 8.57 57.07
CA ARG A 637 11.35 8.13 57.96
C ARG A 637 11.52 8.79 59.31
N THR A 638 10.46 9.44 59.80
CA THR A 638 10.41 10.07 61.12
C THR A 638 9.30 9.42 61.93
N TYR A 639 9.66 8.88 63.07
CA TYR A 639 8.72 8.31 64.03
C TYR A 639 8.66 9.21 65.26
N THR A 640 7.45 9.62 65.64
CA THR A 640 7.19 10.44 66.81
C THR A 640 6.10 9.77 67.64
N MET A 641 6.32 9.67 68.95
CA MET A 641 5.32 9.21 69.90
C MET A 641 5.14 10.25 71.00
N SER A 642 3.88 10.49 71.38
CA SER A 642 3.52 11.46 72.41
C SER A 642 2.35 10.96 73.27
N GLY A 643 2.21 11.45 74.51
CA GLY A 643 1.20 10.98 75.48
C GLY A 643 1.84 10.47 76.76
N LEU A 644 1.47 9.26 77.20
CA LEU A 644 2.10 8.58 78.36
C LEU A 644 3.58 8.23 78.15
N CYS A 645 3.99 8.07 76.89
CA CYS A 645 5.36 7.83 76.49
C CYS A 645 5.77 8.85 75.43
N SER A 646 7.07 9.12 75.35
CA SER A 646 7.67 9.99 74.34
C SER A 646 8.76 9.27 73.59
N ALA A 647 8.79 9.45 72.27
CA ALA A 647 9.85 8.94 71.42
C ALA A 647 10.00 9.81 70.18
N HIS A 648 11.24 9.94 69.69
CA HIS A 648 11.51 10.57 68.41
C HIS A 648 12.73 9.90 67.77
N ALA A 649 12.58 9.48 66.53
CA ALA A 649 13.66 8.89 65.74
C ALA A 649 13.50 9.25 64.27
N THR A 650 14.64 9.45 63.60
CA THR A 650 14.69 9.67 62.15
C THR A 650 15.73 8.73 61.55
N ASP A 651 15.37 8.02 60.48
CA ASP A 651 16.29 7.28 59.62
C ASP A 651 16.24 7.85 58.21
N SER A 652 17.35 7.72 57.47
CA SER A 652 17.44 8.18 56.09
C SER A 652 18.28 7.22 55.25
N ALA A 653 17.91 7.08 54.00
CA ALA A 653 18.57 6.19 53.06
C ALA A 653 18.38 6.67 51.62
N SER A 654 19.24 6.20 50.73
CA SER A 654 19.05 6.34 49.29
C SER A 654 18.36 5.11 48.72
N LEU A 655 17.43 5.31 47.80
CA LEU A 655 16.80 4.22 47.06
C LEU A 655 17.75 3.67 45.99
N SER A 656 17.58 2.41 45.65
CA SER A 656 18.32 1.70 44.61
C SER A 656 17.46 0.62 43.93
N GLN A 657 17.97 0.04 42.84
CA GLN A 657 17.29 -1.07 42.15
C GLN A 657 17.25 -2.36 42.97
N ALA A 658 18.04 -2.47 44.04
CA ALA A 658 18.01 -3.62 44.94
C ALA A 658 16.81 -3.59 45.91
N ASP A 659 16.12 -2.45 46.01
CA ASP A 659 14.98 -2.30 46.91
C ASP A 659 13.77 -3.12 46.41
N ALA A 660 12.94 -3.57 47.34
CA ALA A 660 11.71 -4.26 47.02
C ALA A 660 10.67 -3.26 46.49
N SER A 661 10.74 -2.97 45.20
CA SER A 661 9.84 -2.07 44.50
C SER A 661 9.39 -2.65 43.16
N SER A 662 8.13 -2.40 42.83
CA SER A 662 7.53 -2.72 41.55
C SER A 662 6.42 -1.73 41.25
N LEU A 663 6.49 -1.10 40.08
CA LEU A 663 5.44 -0.23 39.55
C LEU A 663 5.15 -0.68 38.13
N TYR A 664 3.88 -0.81 37.78
CA TYR A 664 3.42 -1.20 36.46
C TYR A 664 2.46 -0.16 35.92
N GLN A 665 2.62 0.19 34.66
CA GLN A 665 1.69 1.04 33.93
C GLN A 665 1.07 0.24 32.80
N LEU A 666 -0.26 0.15 32.79
CA LEU A 666 -0.98 -0.57 31.75
C LEU A 666 -1.08 0.30 30.49
N TYR A 667 -1.08 -0.35 29.33
CA TYR A 667 -1.23 0.32 28.04
C TYR A 667 -1.93 -0.56 27.01
N GLY A 668 -2.47 0.08 25.98
CA GLY A 668 -3.12 -0.62 24.86
C GLY A 668 -4.29 -1.51 25.28
N LEU A 669 -5.02 -1.09 26.29
CA LEU A 669 -6.26 -1.71 26.72
C LEU A 669 -7.47 -0.98 26.11
N GLU A 670 -8.61 -1.67 26.05
CA GLU A 670 -9.89 -1.10 25.62
C GLU A 670 -10.94 -1.25 26.72
N GLY A 671 -12.00 -0.43 26.65
CA GLY A 671 -13.02 -0.42 27.68
C GLY A 671 -12.61 0.43 28.88
N GLY A 672 -12.74 -0.11 30.10
CA GLY A 672 -12.65 0.57 31.40
C GLY A 672 -11.41 1.46 31.62
N ASN A 673 -10.54 1.07 32.56
CA ASN A 673 -9.43 1.89 33.03
C ASN A 673 -8.15 1.68 32.21
N ASN A 674 -8.17 2.09 30.94
CA ASN A 674 -7.12 1.80 29.95
C ASN A 674 -5.74 2.47 30.17
N ARG A 675 -5.59 3.25 31.24
CA ARG A 675 -4.34 3.90 31.68
C ARG A 675 -4.05 3.65 33.15
N ALA A 676 -4.57 2.56 33.70
CA ALA A 676 -4.35 2.22 35.09
C ALA A 676 -2.87 1.98 35.38
N TYR A 677 -2.47 2.28 36.61
CA TYR A 677 -1.17 1.91 37.14
C TYR A 677 -1.33 1.26 38.51
N THR A 678 -0.38 0.40 38.85
CA THR A 678 -0.43 -0.42 40.06
C THR A 678 0.98 -0.72 40.51
N GLY A 679 1.17 -0.97 41.80
CA GLY A 679 2.49 -1.24 42.31
C GLY A 679 2.63 -1.03 43.80
N GLU A 680 3.78 -1.46 44.30
CA GLU A 680 4.15 -1.41 45.69
C GLU A 680 5.64 -1.13 45.83
N ALA A 681 6.03 -0.47 46.93
CA ALA A 681 7.42 -0.29 47.28
C ALA A 681 7.64 -0.20 48.78
N ASN A 682 8.65 -0.90 49.26
CA ASN A 682 9.04 -0.96 50.65
C ASN A 682 10.57 -1.08 50.74
N LEU A 683 11.19 -0.26 51.59
CA LEU A 683 12.64 -0.31 51.81
C LEU A 683 13.04 -1.44 52.78
N ALA A 684 12.06 -2.05 53.46
CA ALA A 684 12.23 -3.12 54.45
C ALA A 684 13.23 -2.79 55.58
N ARG A 685 13.39 -1.49 55.90
CA ARG A 685 14.32 -1.02 56.94
C ARG A 685 13.62 -0.93 58.29
N ILE A 686 14.16 -1.65 59.27
CA ILE A 686 13.72 -1.58 60.66
C ILE A 686 14.47 -0.45 61.35
N MET A 687 13.73 0.50 61.90
CA MET A 687 14.27 1.59 62.71
C MET A 687 14.34 1.16 64.18
N SER A 688 15.32 1.70 64.92
CA SER A 688 15.39 1.52 66.38
C SER A 688 14.99 2.83 67.04
N VAL A 689 13.92 2.81 67.83
CA VAL A 689 13.30 4.00 68.42
C VAL A 689 13.46 3.96 69.93
N PRO A 690 14.25 4.84 70.55
CA PRO A 690 14.32 4.92 72.00
C PRO A 690 13.02 5.53 72.54
N VAL A 691 12.36 4.80 73.43
CA VAL A 691 11.08 5.18 74.05
C VAL A 691 11.30 5.48 75.54
N ASP A 692 10.78 6.61 76.01
CA ASP A 692 10.75 6.98 77.42
C ASP A 692 9.31 7.16 77.92
N CYS A 693 8.91 6.36 78.91
CA CYS A 693 7.61 6.40 79.55
C CYS A 693 7.66 6.93 81.00
N GLY A 694 8.74 7.63 81.38
CA GLY A 694 8.88 8.22 82.71
C GLY A 694 8.87 7.15 83.82
N GLU A 695 7.84 7.16 84.67
CA GLU A 695 7.70 6.21 85.80
C GLU A 695 7.55 4.75 85.36
N TYR A 696 7.17 4.49 84.11
CA TYR A 696 7.02 3.14 83.55
C TYR A 696 8.30 2.57 82.92
N GLY A 697 9.39 3.36 82.90
CA GLY A 697 10.70 2.96 82.37
C GLY A 697 10.91 3.30 80.89
N SER A 698 12.09 2.96 80.38
CA SER A 698 12.51 3.21 78.98
C SER A 698 12.86 1.90 78.28
N TYR A 699 12.57 1.81 76.99
CA TYR A 699 12.89 0.65 76.14
C TYR A 699 13.24 1.09 74.71
N VAL A 700 13.68 0.16 73.87
CA VAL A 700 13.89 0.41 72.43
C VAL A 700 12.79 -0.30 71.67
N ASP A 701 11.99 0.46 70.94
CA ASP A 701 11.00 -0.07 70.02
C ASP A 701 11.60 -0.29 68.62
N HIS A 702 11.05 -1.23 67.89
CA HIS A 702 11.47 -1.60 66.54
C HIS A 702 10.25 -1.60 65.61
N PRO A 703 9.69 -0.41 65.28
CA PRO A 703 8.49 -0.33 64.47
C PRO A 703 8.73 -1.02 63.12
N PRO A 704 7.80 -1.89 62.68
CA PRO A 704 7.97 -2.64 61.44
C PRO A 704 8.13 -1.69 60.26
N SER A 705 8.86 -2.15 59.23
CA SER A 705 8.88 -1.44 57.95
C SER A 705 7.54 -1.59 57.27
N PHE A 706 6.97 -0.51 56.78
CA PHE A 706 5.76 -0.53 55.96
C PHE A 706 6.03 0.15 54.61
N TRP A 707 5.18 -0.15 53.64
CA TRP A 707 5.27 0.42 52.30
C TRP A 707 5.21 1.94 52.32
N TRP A 708 5.94 2.58 51.42
CA TRP A 708 5.79 4.01 51.15
C TRP A 708 4.99 4.27 49.88
N PHE A 709 4.76 3.23 49.07
CA PHE A 709 3.90 3.21 47.89
C PHE A 709 3.18 1.87 47.84
N MET A 710 1.86 1.86 47.65
CA MET A 710 1.04 0.66 47.82
C MET A 710 -0.28 0.74 47.01
N VAL A 711 -0.17 1.15 45.75
CA VAL A 711 -1.32 1.43 44.87
C VAL A 711 -2.08 0.16 44.53
N ASP A 712 -1.39 -0.97 44.46
CA ASP A 712 -2.00 -2.29 44.23
C ASP A 712 -3.05 -2.64 45.31
N HIS A 713 -2.71 -2.53 46.59
CA HIS A 713 -3.63 -2.76 47.69
C HIS A 713 -4.67 -1.65 47.79
N LEU A 714 -4.28 -0.38 47.62
CA LEU A 714 -5.25 0.72 47.65
C LEU A 714 -6.32 0.57 46.56
N THR A 715 -5.95 0.00 45.40
CA THR A 715 -6.88 -0.28 44.30
C THR A 715 -7.93 -1.30 44.72
N LEU A 716 -7.49 -2.43 45.29
CA LEU A 716 -8.37 -3.52 45.70
C LEU A 716 -9.23 -3.14 46.90
N MET A 717 -8.64 -2.52 47.92
CA MET A 717 -9.31 -2.21 49.18
C MET A 717 -10.36 -1.11 49.04
N ASN A 718 -10.07 -0.10 48.23
CA ASN A 718 -10.99 1.03 48.01
C ASN A 718 -11.90 0.82 46.80
N GLU A 719 -11.78 -0.33 46.10
CA GLU A 719 -12.42 -0.58 44.81
C GLU A 719 -12.23 0.61 43.84
N HIS A 720 -11.04 1.23 43.89
CA HIS A 720 -10.74 2.47 43.19
C HIS A 720 -9.49 2.34 42.30
N PRO A 721 -9.64 2.35 40.97
CA PRO A 721 -8.52 2.25 40.06
C PRO A 721 -7.79 3.59 39.94
N TYR A 722 -6.46 3.57 40.02
CA TYR A 722 -5.63 4.75 39.84
C TYR A 722 -5.15 4.87 38.41
N LEU A 723 -5.38 6.03 37.79
CA LEU A 723 -5.17 6.29 36.37
C LEU A 723 -4.10 7.33 36.13
N ALA A 724 -3.25 7.12 35.12
CA ALA A 724 -2.38 8.16 34.62
C ALA A 724 -3.21 9.28 33.97
N ASN A 725 -2.89 10.53 34.28
CA ASN A 725 -3.59 11.67 33.67
C ASN A 725 -3.19 11.87 32.20
N ALA A 726 -3.76 12.86 31.51
CA ALA A 726 -3.51 13.10 30.08
C ALA A 726 -2.02 13.41 29.74
N ALA A 727 -1.25 13.90 30.71
CA ALA A 727 0.19 14.14 30.58
C ALA A 727 1.04 12.91 30.94
N GLY A 728 0.40 11.79 31.30
CA GLY A 728 1.05 10.55 31.73
C GLY A 728 1.54 10.59 33.18
N VAL A 729 1.17 11.61 33.97
CA VAL A 729 1.57 11.71 35.39
C VAL A 729 0.77 10.72 36.22
N LEU A 730 1.48 10.00 37.10
CA LEU A 730 0.93 9.10 38.09
C LEU A 730 0.84 9.86 39.41
N ASP A 731 -0.33 10.42 39.70
CA ASP A 731 -0.58 11.12 40.94
C ASP A 731 -1.82 10.56 41.65
N GLY A 732 -1.81 10.62 42.98
CA GLY A 732 -2.89 10.05 43.76
C GLY A 732 -2.72 10.21 45.26
N LYS A 733 -3.81 9.93 45.96
CA LYS A 733 -3.93 9.90 47.41
C LYS A 733 -4.85 8.73 47.77
N GLY A 734 -4.50 7.95 48.79
CA GLY A 734 -5.35 6.86 49.27
C GLY A 734 -5.10 6.50 50.73
N GLU A 735 -6.16 6.12 51.43
CA GLU A 735 -6.12 5.56 52.79
C GLU A 735 -6.33 4.04 52.70
N HIS A 736 -5.63 3.26 53.53
CA HIS A 736 -5.70 1.80 53.46
C HIS A 736 -7.07 1.23 53.87
N PHE A 737 -7.73 1.83 54.88
CA PHE A 737 -9.17 1.70 55.13
C PHE A 737 -9.73 3.08 55.51
N PRO A 738 -10.79 3.57 54.84
CA PRO A 738 -11.36 4.87 55.14
C PRO A 738 -11.94 4.93 56.57
N GLY A 739 -11.42 5.85 57.39
CA GLY A 739 -11.97 6.13 58.73
C GLY A 739 -11.39 5.32 59.90
N GLU A 740 -10.33 4.55 59.70
CA GLU A 740 -9.52 3.94 60.77
C GLU A 740 -8.12 4.59 60.84
N ASP A 741 -7.45 4.55 62.01
CA ASP A 741 -6.10 5.07 62.26
C ASP A 741 -5.03 4.33 61.42
N LEU A 742 -4.91 4.68 60.13
CA LEU A 742 -4.22 3.89 59.11
C LEU A 742 -3.36 4.73 58.17
N PRO A 743 -2.41 4.10 57.44
CA PRO A 743 -1.47 4.87 56.65
C PRO A 743 -2.16 5.57 55.47
N LEU A 744 -1.96 6.88 55.40
CA LEU A 744 -2.32 7.73 54.28
C LEU A 744 -1.15 7.82 53.31
N PHE A 745 -1.39 7.47 52.05
CA PHE A 745 -0.42 7.55 50.96
C PHE A 745 -0.71 8.73 50.05
N THR A 746 0.33 9.43 49.60
CA THR A 746 0.27 10.49 48.58
C THR A 746 1.48 10.37 47.67
N TRP A 747 1.31 10.54 46.37
CA TRP A 747 2.41 10.48 45.41
C TRP A 747 2.15 11.35 44.19
N ASN A 748 3.23 11.70 43.51
CA ASN A 748 3.23 12.40 42.24
C ASN A 748 4.49 12.01 41.47
N PHE A 749 4.32 11.29 40.36
CA PHE A 749 5.41 10.85 39.49
C PHE A 749 5.13 11.26 38.04
N ALA A 750 5.97 12.13 37.49
CA ALA A 750 5.86 12.61 36.13
C ALA A 750 6.81 11.87 35.18
N PRO A 751 6.37 11.54 33.94
CA PRO A 751 7.25 10.96 32.93
C PRO A 751 8.44 11.85 32.56
N LYS A 752 9.63 11.27 32.59
CA LYS A 752 10.90 11.91 32.27
C LYS A 752 11.56 11.22 31.08
N ARG A 753 11.86 12.01 30.05
CA ARG A 753 12.65 11.56 28.90
C ARG A 753 14.11 11.42 29.28
N GLN A 754 14.81 10.51 28.60
CA GLN A 754 16.25 10.47 28.59
C GLN A 754 16.78 11.75 27.91
N ASP A 755 17.70 12.43 28.57
CA ASP A 755 18.30 13.67 28.06
C ASP A 755 19.11 13.44 26.77
#